data_AF-A0A2P5VSI0-F1
#
_entry.id   AF-A0A2P5VSI0-F1
#
_cell.length_a   1.000
_cell.length_b   1.000
_cell.length_c   1.000
_cell.angle_alpha   90.00
_cell.angle_beta   90.00
_cell.angle_gamma   90.00
#
_symmetry.space_group_name_H-M   'P 1'
#
loop_
_entity.id
_entity.type
_entity.pdbx_description
1 polymer ?
#
loop_
_entity_poly.entity_id
_entity_poly.type
_entity_poly.pdbx_seq_one_letter_code
_entity_poly.pdbx_strand_id
1 'polypeptide(L)'
;MEQGYPGKYYCPRMNSMNKPAYAAICTHSPTKPVLIFVSSRRQTRLTALDLIQYAASDENPRQFLSMPEEALQMVLSQVTDQNLRHTLQFGIGLHHAGLNDKDRSLVEELFSNNMIQALLHHKVVLVCTSTLAWGVNLPAHLVIIKFLGLRSGTIVILGLHLLAADASGSQHEGTEYYDGKTKRYVDFPITDILQMMGRAGRPQYDQHGKAVILVHEPKKSFYKKFLYEPFPVESSLREQLHDHMNAEIVSGTICHKEDAVHYLTWTYLFRRLMVNPAYYGLESGEDETLSSYLSRLVQSTFEDLEDSGCIKMTEDSVEPMMLGTIASQYYLSYMTVSMFGSNIGPDTSPEVFLHILSGASEYDELPENYNEALSKRVRYMVDQNRLDDPHVKANLLFQAHFSQLDLPISDYVTDLKSVLDQSIRIIQAMIDICANSGWLTSSIACMHLLQMVMQGLWFGQDSALWMLPCMNNELAGSLCKRGISTVQQLLDLPKATLQTVIGNFPASKLYQDLQHFPCIRVKLKLLKKGTESKKSLQLNVRLEKTNLRRNMSRAFAPRFPKFMFRDANLTRCSIAQIKDEAWWLILGNTSTAELYALKRVSFSDRLVTHMELPSDVTLIQNGKSTWKVERSKLKGAKLKLEAKNGKLNMSNVAV
;
A
#
# COMPACT_ATOMS: atom_id res chain seq x y z
N MET A 1 2.99 32.64 -17.55
CA MET A 1 3.24 33.89 -16.79
C MET A 1 3.65 33.52 -15.37
N GLU A 2 4.56 34.29 -14.76
CA GLU A 2 5.08 34.04 -13.41
C GLU A 2 4.89 35.28 -12.51
N GLN A 3 4.17 35.13 -11.40
CA GLN A 3 3.96 36.20 -10.42
C GLN A 3 4.52 35.76 -9.05
N GLY A 4 5.29 36.64 -8.41
CA GLY A 4 5.89 36.44 -7.10
C GLY A 4 5.09 37.16 -6.01
N TYR A 5 4.98 36.56 -4.82
CA TYR A 5 4.15 37.08 -3.73
C TYR A 5 4.92 37.30 -2.42
N PRO A 6 4.92 38.53 -1.85
CA PRO A 6 5.57 38.84 -0.58
C PRO A 6 4.78 38.32 0.62
N GLY A 7 5.46 38.17 1.76
CA GLY A 7 4.91 37.67 3.03
C GLY A 7 5.82 36.63 3.68
N LYS A 8 5.62 36.34 4.97
CA LYS A 8 6.37 35.28 5.68
C LYS A 8 5.49 34.05 5.98
N TYR A 9 4.25 34.27 6.40
CA TYR A 9 3.30 33.22 6.77
C TYR A 9 2.56 32.65 5.55
N TYR A 10 2.14 31.39 5.64
CA TYR A 10 1.50 30.68 4.52
C TYR A 10 0.05 31.14 4.28
N CYS A 11 -0.80 31.02 5.31
CA CYS A 11 -2.27 31.05 5.18
C CYS A 11 -2.77 32.34 4.49
N PRO A 12 -2.29 33.55 4.87
CA PRO A 12 -2.68 34.79 4.19
C PRO A 12 -2.26 34.83 2.71
N ARG A 13 -1.16 34.16 2.36
CA ARG A 13 -0.54 34.26 1.04
C ARG A 13 -1.19 33.32 0.02
N MET A 14 -1.56 32.11 0.41
CA MET A 14 -2.34 31.20 -0.44
C MET A 14 -3.72 31.80 -0.79
N ASN A 15 -4.33 32.50 0.16
CA ASN A 15 -5.55 33.28 -0.07
C ASN A 15 -5.29 34.49 -0.98
N SER A 16 -4.18 35.21 -0.80
CA SER A 16 -3.80 36.30 -1.72
C SER A 16 -3.60 35.86 -3.18
N MET A 17 -3.32 34.57 -3.41
CA MET A 17 -3.21 33.98 -4.75
C MET A 17 -4.56 33.58 -5.38
N ASN A 18 -5.67 33.55 -4.63
CA ASN A 18 -6.98 33.20 -5.19
C ASN A 18 -7.48 34.29 -6.16
N LYS A 19 -7.37 35.58 -5.79
CA LYS A 19 -7.76 36.71 -6.66
C LYS A 19 -6.94 36.79 -7.97
N PRO A 20 -5.61 36.62 -7.97
CA PRO A 20 -4.80 36.48 -9.19
C PRO A 20 -5.13 35.23 -10.02
N ALA A 21 -5.44 34.09 -9.38
CA ALA A 21 -5.89 32.89 -10.11
C ALA A 21 -7.21 33.15 -10.84
N TYR A 22 -8.18 33.80 -10.18
CA TYR A 22 -9.42 34.27 -10.80
C TYR A 22 -9.15 35.21 -11.98
N ALA A 23 -8.33 36.25 -11.78
CA ALA A 23 -7.97 37.20 -12.84
C ALA A 23 -7.28 36.50 -14.03
N ALA A 24 -6.44 35.50 -13.79
CA ALA A 24 -5.81 34.68 -14.83
C ALA A 24 -6.84 33.86 -15.62
N ILE A 25 -7.88 33.31 -14.99
CA ILE A 25 -8.98 32.65 -15.70
C ILE A 25 -9.66 33.64 -16.67
N CYS A 26 -10.09 34.79 -16.16
CA CYS A 26 -10.80 35.79 -16.97
C CYS A 26 -9.93 36.35 -18.11
N THR A 27 -8.63 36.56 -17.87
CA THR A 27 -7.70 37.14 -18.85
C THR A 27 -7.21 36.13 -19.89
N HIS A 28 -7.04 34.86 -19.52
CA HIS A 28 -6.34 33.88 -20.37
C HIS A 28 -7.21 32.73 -20.88
N SER A 29 -8.33 32.42 -20.22
CA SER A 29 -9.24 31.33 -20.59
C SER A 29 -10.70 31.66 -20.24
N PRO A 30 -11.28 32.75 -20.79
CA PRO A 30 -12.62 33.20 -20.42
C PRO A 30 -13.73 32.21 -20.81
N THR A 31 -13.51 31.36 -21.81
CA THR A 31 -14.52 30.46 -22.41
C THR A 31 -14.04 29.01 -22.58
N LYS A 32 -12.84 28.67 -22.09
CA LYS A 32 -12.19 27.37 -22.32
C LYS A 32 -11.81 26.67 -21.00
N PRO A 33 -11.66 25.34 -20.98
CA PRO A 33 -11.40 24.59 -19.75
C PRO A 33 -10.12 25.01 -19.02
N VAL A 34 -10.20 25.04 -17.69
CA VAL A 34 -9.09 25.42 -16.79
C VAL A 34 -8.83 24.33 -15.76
N LEU A 35 -7.56 23.97 -15.58
CA LEU A 35 -7.07 23.17 -14.45
C LEU A 35 -6.36 24.08 -13.45
N ILE A 36 -6.62 23.87 -12.16
CA ILE A 36 -5.95 24.58 -11.07
C ILE A 36 -5.34 23.55 -10.12
N PHE A 37 -4.01 23.42 -10.15
CA PHE A 37 -3.28 22.56 -9.25
C PHE A 37 -3.02 23.27 -7.91
N VAL A 38 -3.30 22.56 -6.83
CA VAL A 38 -3.11 23.02 -5.44
C VAL A 38 -2.44 21.94 -4.58
N SER A 39 -1.84 22.36 -3.47
CA SER A 39 -1.01 21.53 -2.60
C SER A 39 -1.74 20.51 -1.73
N SER A 40 -3.05 20.68 -1.45
CA SER A 40 -3.76 19.80 -0.50
C SER A 40 -5.26 19.60 -0.80
N ARG A 41 -5.82 18.52 -0.24
CA ARG A 41 -7.26 18.19 -0.29
C ARG A 41 -8.14 19.31 0.30
N ARG A 42 -7.65 20.02 1.33
CA ARG A 42 -8.35 21.17 1.91
C ARG A 42 -8.28 22.39 1.00
N GLN A 43 -7.16 22.58 0.30
CA GLN A 43 -6.95 23.72 -0.59
C GLN A 43 -7.78 23.64 -1.87
N THR A 44 -8.17 22.45 -2.35
CA THR A 44 -9.10 22.34 -3.50
C THR A 44 -10.42 23.03 -3.17
N ARG A 45 -11.02 22.68 -2.03
CA ARG A 45 -12.26 23.28 -1.51
C ARG A 45 -12.11 24.78 -1.24
N LEU A 46 -11.09 25.21 -0.51
CA LEU A 46 -10.92 26.63 -0.18
C LEU A 46 -10.73 27.49 -1.44
N THR A 47 -9.91 27.03 -2.39
CA THR A 47 -9.72 27.74 -3.66
C THR A 47 -11.01 27.80 -4.46
N ALA A 48 -11.80 26.71 -4.53
CA ALA A 48 -13.08 26.71 -5.23
C ALA A 48 -14.12 27.65 -4.59
N LEU A 49 -14.21 27.69 -3.26
CA LEU A 49 -15.11 28.61 -2.55
C LEU A 49 -14.74 30.08 -2.79
N ASP A 50 -13.46 30.43 -2.73
CA ASP A 50 -13.00 31.79 -3.02
C ASP A 50 -13.24 32.17 -4.49
N LEU A 51 -13.05 31.25 -5.44
CA LEU A 51 -13.39 31.47 -6.86
C LEU A 51 -14.89 31.73 -7.08
N ILE A 52 -15.77 31.06 -6.31
CA ILE A 52 -17.21 31.32 -6.31
C ILE A 52 -17.50 32.71 -5.75
N GLN A 53 -16.86 33.11 -4.65
CA GLN A 53 -17.02 34.46 -4.09
C GLN A 53 -16.56 35.56 -5.06
N TYR A 54 -15.44 35.37 -5.76
CA TYR A 54 -14.98 36.33 -6.77
C TYR A 54 -15.91 36.39 -7.98
N ALA A 55 -16.43 35.26 -8.46
CA ALA A 55 -17.42 35.24 -9.54
C ALA A 55 -18.76 35.89 -9.13
N ALA A 56 -19.21 35.68 -7.88
CA ALA A 56 -20.40 36.31 -7.34
C ALA A 56 -20.26 37.82 -7.10
N SER A 57 -19.02 38.33 -7.06
CA SER A 57 -18.71 39.77 -7.00
C SER A 57 -18.54 40.41 -8.39
N ASP A 58 -18.67 39.62 -9.45
CA ASP A 58 -18.53 40.01 -10.86
C ASP A 58 -19.92 40.06 -11.53
N GLU A 59 -20.01 40.62 -12.75
CA GLU A 59 -21.30 40.83 -13.43
C GLU A 59 -22.05 39.52 -13.75
N ASN A 60 -21.35 38.38 -13.80
CA ASN A 60 -21.94 37.07 -14.07
C ASN A 60 -21.54 36.00 -13.02
N PRO A 61 -22.33 35.85 -11.95
CA PRO A 61 -22.10 34.86 -10.89
C PRO A 61 -22.08 33.39 -11.34
N ARG A 62 -22.68 33.05 -12.49
CA ARG A 62 -22.75 31.68 -13.04
C ARG A 62 -21.85 31.48 -14.28
N GLN A 63 -20.85 32.34 -14.49
CA GLN A 63 -19.96 32.31 -15.66
C GLN A 63 -19.25 30.97 -15.94
N PHE A 64 -19.05 30.09 -14.95
CA PHE A 64 -18.43 28.77 -15.13
C PHE A 64 -19.47 27.65 -15.33
N LEU A 65 -20.77 27.96 -15.31
CA LEU A 65 -21.85 27.01 -15.52
C LEU A 65 -22.53 27.28 -16.87
N SER A 66 -22.19 26.47 -17.87
CA SER A 66 -22.80 26.52 -19.21
C SER A 66 -23.76 25.35 -19.47
N MET A 67 -24.36 24.79 -18.41
CA MET A 67 -25.22 23.58 -18.42
C MET A 67 -26.67 23.95 -18.04
N PRO A 68 -27.70 23.37 -18.69
CA PRO A 68 -29.08 23.58 -18.29
C PRO A 68 -29.36 22.98 -16.90
N GLU A 69 -30.19 23.68 -16.11
CA GLU A 69 -30.45 23.35 -14.70
C GLU A 69 -30.97 21.91 -14.51
N GLU A 70 -31.78 21.38 -15.43
CA GLU A 70 -32.28 19.99 -15.40
C GLU A 70 -31.15 18.96 -15.44
N ALA A 71 -30.19 19.12 -16.37
CA ALA A 71 -29.03 18.25 -16.47
C ALA A 71 -28.09 18.41 -15.26
N LEU A 72 -27.98 19.62 -14.73
CA LEU A 72 -27.23 19.86 -13.50
C LEU A 72 -27.85 19.10 -12.31
N GLN A 73 -29.17 19.15 -12.12
CA GLN A 73 -29.82 18.38 -11.04
C GLN A 73 -29.64 16.86 -11.20
N MET A 74 -29.66 16.33 -12.44
CA MET A 74 -29.31 14.92 -12.69
C MET A 74 -27.88 14.57 -12.27
N VAL A 75 -26.91 15.44 -12.54
CA VAL A 75 -25.51 15.26 -12.09
C VAL A 75 -25.40 15.36 -10.57
N LEU A 76 -25.96 16.41 -9.96
CA LEU A 76 -25.90 16.65 -8.51
C LEU A 76 -26.62 15.58 -7.69
N SER A 77 -27.57 14.84 -8.28
CA SER A 77 -28.22 13.68 -7.63
C SER A 77 -27.33 12.45 -7.51
N GLN A 78 -26.27 12.35 -8.34
CA GLN A 78 -25.32 11.23 -8.34
C GLN A 78 -24.11 11.48 -7.44
N VAL A 79 -23.78 12.75 -7.18
CA VAL A 79 -22.66 13.17 -6.33
C VAL A 79 -22.96 12.89 -4.85
N THR A 80 -22.02 12.24 -4.16
CA THR A 80 -22.14 11.95 -2.73
C THR A 80 -21.44 12.98 -1.83
N ASP A 81 -20.29 13.52 -2.22
CA ASP A 81 -19.58 14.52 -1.42
C ASP A 81 -20.31 15.88 -1.44
N GLN A 82 -20.59 16.41 -0.25
CA GLN A 82 -21.36 17.65 -0.09
C GLN A 82 -20.61 18.89 -0.59
N ASN A 83 -19.28 18.92 -0.46
CA ASN A 83 -18.46 20.06 -0.89
C ASN A 83 -18.41 20.11 -2.42
N LEU A 84 -18.15 18.97 -3.06
CA LEU A 84 -18.16 18.81 -4.51
C LEU A 84 -19.55 19.13 -5.08
N ARG A 85 -20.63 18.64 -4.45
CA ARG A 85 -21.99 18.97 -4.86
C ARG A 85 -22.25 20.47 -4.81
N HIS A 86 -21.75 21.17 -3.80
CA HIS A 86 -21.87 22.63 -3.71
C HIS A 86 -21.04 23.36 -4.77
N THR A 87 -19.78 23.00 -4.99
CA THR A 87 -18.94 23.72 -5.98
C THR A 87 -19.39 23.47 -7.43
N LEU A 88 -19.91 22.26 -7.73
CA LEU A 88 -20.44 21.92 -9.05
C LEU A 88 -21.69 22.74 -9.42
N GLN A 89 -22.49 23.22 -8.44
CA GLN A 89 -23.60 24.15 -8.70
C GLN A 89 -23.15 25.45 -9.37
N PHE A 90 -21.89 25.83 -9.20
CA PHE A 90 -21.27 27.02 -9.79
C PHE A 90 -20.32 26.67 -10.94
N GLY A 91 -20.29 25.42 -11.41
CA GLY A 91 -19.43 24.98 -12.51
C GLY A 91 -17.97 24.71 -12.13
N ILE A 92 -17.66 24.56 -10.83
CA ILE A 92 -16.31 24.27 -10.35
C ILE A 92 -16.22 22.84 -9.78
N GLY A 93 -15.45 21.99 -10.45
CA GLY A 93 -15.17 20.63 -9.98
C GLY A 93 -14.03 20.59 -8.95
N LEU A 94 -14.05 19.57 -8.08
CA LEU A 94 -12.95 19.22 -7.18
C LEU A 94 -12.41 17.83 -7.58
N HIS A 95 -11.09 17.62 -7.50
CA HIS A 95 -10.49 16.29 -7.67
C HIS A 95 -9.35 16.06 -6.68
N HIS A 96 -9.45 14.99 -5.89
CA HIS A 96 -8.39 14.54 -4.99
C HIS A 96 -8.58 13.06 -4.62
N ALA A 97 -7.52 12.43 -4.12
CA ALA A 97 -7.53 11.02 -3.69
C ALA A 97 -8.57 10.70 -2.60
N GLY A 98 -9.00 11.70 -1.82
CA GLY A 98 -10.02 11.56 -0.77
C GLY A 98 -11.48 11.46 -1.28
N LEU A 99 -11.77 11.87 -2.53
CA LEU A 99 -13.09 11.62 -3.12
C LEU A 99 -13.28 10.13 -3.37
N ASN A 100 -14.51 9.64 -3.30
CA ASN A 100 -14.80 8.26 -3.70
C ASN A 100 -14.67 8.08 -5.21
N ASP A 101 -14.54 6.82 -5.65
CA ASP A 101 -14.21 6.52 -7.06
C ASP A 101 -15.36 6.85 -8.03
N LYS A 102 -16.62 6.94 -7.55
CA LYS A 102 -17.78 7.36 -8.36
C LYS A 102 -17.75 8.85 -8.63
N ASP A 103 -17.68 9.66 -7.57
CA ASP A 103 -17.62 11.12 -7.65
C ASP A 103 -16.39 11.56 -8.45
N ARG A 104 -15.25 10.89 -8.26
CA ARG A 104 -14.02 11.14 -9.04
C ARG A 104 -14.21 10.84 -10.53
N SER A 105 -14.76 9.68 -10.87
CA SER A 105 -15.04 9.30 -12.28
C SER A 105 -16.04 10.26 -12.93
N LEU A 106 -17.06 10.69 -12.20
CA LEU A 106 -18.06 11.64 -12.67
C LEU A 106 -17.44 13.00 -12.99
N VAL A 107 -16.56 13.52 -12.12
CA VAL A 107 -15.86 14.80 -12.39
C VAL A 107 -14.88 14.68 -13.57
N GLU A 108 -14.17 13.57 -13.70
CA GLU A 108 -13.32 13.28 -14.87
C GLU A 108 -14.13 13.23 -16.18
N GLU A 109 -15.29 12.58 -16.15
CA GLU A 109 -16.21 12.48 -17.28
C GLU A 109 -16.82 13.84 -17.64
N LEU A 110 -17.29 14.62 -16.65
CA LEU A 110 -17.79 15.97 -16.88
C LEU A 110 -16.72 16.88 -17.49
N PHE A 111 -15.46 16.77 -17.05
CA PHE A 111 -14.36 17.53 -17.66
C PHE A 111 -14.04 17.05 -19.09
N SER A 112 -14.10 15.74 -19.33
CA SER A 112 -13.73 15.11 -20.61
C SER A 112 -14.80 15.24 -21.70
N ASN A 113 -16.08 15.08 -21.36
CA ASN A 113 -17.18 15.19 -22.32
C ASN A 113 -17.31 16.62 -22.86
N ASN A 114 -16.96 17.63 -22.04
CA ASN A 114 -16.79 19.02 -22.47
C ASN A 114 -15.58 19.26 -23.41
N MET A 115 -14.73 18.25 -23.67
CA MET A 115 -13.77 18.30 -24.78
C MET A 115 -14.37 17.82 -26.11
N ILE A 116 -15.34 16.90 -26.08
CA ILE A 116 -15.90 16.26 -27.28
C ILE A 116 -17.00 17.13 -27.92
N GLN A 117 -17.76 17.89 -27.12
CA GLN A 117 -18.80 18.81 -27.61
C GLN A 117 -18.23 20.13 -28.12
N ALA A 118 -17.49 20.07 -29.24
CA ALA A 118 -16.81 21.20 -29.89
C ALA A 118 -17.73 22.29 -30.52
N LEU A 119 -19.01 22.34 -30.15
CA LEU A 119 -20.05 23.21 -30.73
C LEU A 119 -20.79 24.10 -29.71
N LEU A 120 -20.45 24.02 -28.42
CA LEU A 120 -21.02 24.86 -27.38
C LEU A 120 -19.89 25.39 -26.47
N HIS A 121 -19.97 26.67 -26.11
CA HIS A 121 -18.93 27.40 -25.39
C HIS A 121 -18.91 27.05 -23.88
N HIS A 122 -18.56 25.82 -23.54
CA HIS A 122 -18.54 25.33 -22.16
C HIS A 122 -17.23 25.66 -21.43
N LYS A 123 -17.31 26.60 -20.49
CA LYS A 123 -16.25 26.90 -19.52
C LYS A 123 -16.39 25.92 -18.35
N VAL A 124 -15.31 25.21 -17.97
CA VAL A 124 -15.28 24.35 -16.77
C VAL A 124 -13.97 24.60 -16.05
N VAL A 125 -14.04 24.78 -14.73
CA VAL A 125 -12.86 24.91 -13.85
C VAL A 125 -12.76 23.67 -12.97
N LEU A 126 -11.60 23.01 -12.98
CA LEU A 126 -11.32 21.86 -12.12
C LEU A 126 -10.15 22.16 -11.19
N VAL A 127 -10.41 22.13 -9.88
CA VAL A 127 -9.39 22.34 -8.84
C VAL A 127 -8.93 20.99 -8.32
N CYS A 128 -7.63 20.69 -8.44
CA CYS A 128 -7.09 19.35 -8.24
C CYS A 128 -5.77 19.31 -7.44
N THR A 129 -5.48 18.18 -6.80
CA THR A 129 -4.16 17.91 -6.20
C THR A 129 -3.15 17.45 -7.25
N SER A 130 -1.86 17.63 -6.96
CA SER A 130 -0.72 17.23 -7.82
C SER A 130 -0.84 15.81 -8.41
N THR A 131 -1.39 14.88 -7.63
CA THR A 131 -1.63 13.47 -8.02
C THR A 131 -2.42 13.30 -9.33
N LEU A 132 -3.27 14.26 -9.72
CA LEU A 132 -3.97 14.22 -11.01
C LEU A 132 -2.98 14.30 -12.19
N ALA A 133 -1.88 15.04 -12.03
CA ALA A 133 -0.90 15.29 -13.09
C ALA A 133 -0.32 13.98 -13.67
N TRP A 134 -0.19 12.93 -12.86
CA TRP A 134 0.21 11.60 -13.31
C TRP A 134 -0.98 10.68 -13.62
N GLY A 135 -2.03 10.69 -12.79
CA GLY A 135 -3.07 9.66 -12.81
C GLY A 135 -4.07 9.70 -13.97
N VAL A 136 -4.38 10.86 -14.55
CA VAL A 136 -5.44 10.99 -15.58
C VAL A 136 -5.05 11.98 -16.69
N ASN A 137 -5.29 11.62 -17.95
CA ASN A 137 -5.05 12.51 -19.08
C ASN A 137 -6.21 13.48 -19.33
N LEU A 138 -6.31 14.52 -18.50
CA LEU A 138 -7.21 15.66 -18.71
C LEU A 138 -6.39 16.87 -19.22
N PRO A 139 -6.38 17.19 -20.52
CA PRO A 139 -5.75 18.40 -21.04
C PRO A 139 -6.71 19.60 -20.96
N ALA A 140 -6.17 20.78 -20.66
CA ALA A 140 -6.90 22.04 -20.51
C ALA A 140 -6.32 23.14 -21.40
N HIS A 141 -7.07 24.23 -21.62
CA HIS A 141 -6.52 25.40 -22.31
C HIS A 141 -5.55 26.17 -21.42
N LEU A 142 -5.95 26.37 -20.17
CA LEU A 142 -5.17 27.05 -19.14
C LEU A 142 -4.90 26.09 -17.98
N VAL A 143 -3.64 26.02 -17.57
CA VAL A 143 -3.25 25.44 -16.28
C VAL A 143 -2.77 26.56 -15.36
N ILE A 144 -3.30 26.59 -14.14
CA ILE A 144 -2.82 27.44 -13.05
C ILE A 144 -2.18 26.53 -12.00
N ILE A 145 -0.93 26.80 -11.64
CA ILE A 145 -0.21 26.09 -10.58
C ILE A 145 -0.05 27.08 -9.41
N LYS A 146 -0.64 26.78 -8.26
CA LYS A 146 -0.56 27.62 -7.05
C LYS A 146 0.52 27.09 -6.10
N PHE A 147 1.66 27.79 -6.05
CA PHE A 147 2.87 27.38 -5.34
C PHE A 147 3.45 28.50 -4.45
N LEU A 148 4.25 28.10 -3.47
CA LEU A 148 5.05 28.93 -2.57
C LEU A 148 6.16 28.01 -2.03
N GLY A 149 7.39 28.49 -1.87
CA GLY A 149 8.51 27.62 -1.50
C GLY A 149 9.44 28.29 -0.50
N LEU A 150 9.73 27.65 0.63
CA LEU A 150 10.71 28.12 1.60
C LEU A 150 11.99 27.24 1.64
N ARG A 151 13.11 27.89 1.31
CA ARG A 151 14.53 27.51 1.55
C ARG A 151 14.85 26.02 1.75
N SER A 152 15.48 25.43 0.73
CA SER A 152 16.55 24.46 0.96
C SER A 152 17.88 25.20 1.21
N GLY A 153 18.73 24.66 2.10
CA GLY A 153 20.15 25.04 2.25
C GLY A 153 20.47 26.29 3.08
N THR A 154 20.67 26.11 4.40
CA THR A 154 21.90 26.45 5.17
C THR A 154 21.64 26.30 6.66
N ILE A 155 22.43 25.47 7.32
CA ILE A 155 22.46 25.32 8.78
C ILE A 155 23.21 26.51 9.38
N VAL A 156 22.62 27.19 10.37
CA VAL A 156 23.39 27.89 11.40
C VAL A 156 22.81 27.50 12.76
N ILE A 157 23.56 26.66 13.48
CA ILE A 157 23.35 26.46 14.91
C ILE A 157 23.88 27.72 15.61
N LEU A 158 22.98 28.51 16.21
CA LEU A 158 23.29 29.45 17.29
C LEU A 158 22.02 29.58 18.15
N GLY A 159 22.16 29.36 19.46
CA GLY A 159 21.04 29.09 20.37
C GLY A 159 20.34 30.34 20.96
N LEU A 160 19.37 30.06 21.84
CA LEU A 160 18.50 31.01 22.58
C LEU A 160 17.63 31.90 21.65
N HIS A 161 16.30 31.80 21.67
CA HIS A 161 15.45 31.88 22.87
C HIS A 161 14.06 31.28 22.61
N LEU A 162 13.39 30.81 23.67
CA LEU A 162 11.95 30.49 23.60
C LEU A 162 11.14 31.78 23.34
N LEU A 163 10.14 31.67 22.47
CA LEU A 163 8.82 32.21 22.75
C LEU A 163 7.79 31.20 22.24
N ALA A 164 7.15 30.49 23.17
CA ALA A 164 6.00 29.66 22.87
C ALA A 164 4.83 30.58 22.48
N ALA A 165 4.13 30.21 21.41
CA ALA A 165 2.82 30.77 21.05
C ALA A 165 1.79 29.65 21.10
N ASP A 166 0.59 29.98 21.56
CA ASP A 166 -0.39 29.04 22.13
C ASP A 166 -0.88 27.91 21.21
N ALA A 167 -1.27 26.82 21.87
CA ALA A 167 -1.85 25.65 21.24
C ALA A 167 -3.37 25.86 20.98
N SER A 168 -3.74 26.20 19.75
CA SER A 168 -5.09 25.95 19.24
C SER A 168 -5.16 25.92 17.71
N GLY A 169 -5.38 24.72 17.14
CA GLY A 169 -5.65 24.52 15.70
C GLY A 169 -4.40 24.47 14.82
N SER A 170 -3.84 23.27 14.63
CA SER A 170 -2.74 23.03 13.68
C SER A 170 -3.22 23.22 12.23
N GLN A 171 -2.98 24.41 11.70
CA GLN A 171 -3.24 24.77 10.30
C GLN A 171 -2.24 24.06 9.37
N HIS A 172 -2.58 22.84 8.93
CA HIS A 172 -1.88 22.14 7.86
C HIS A 172 -2.21 22.80 6.52
N GLU A 173 -1.35 23.73 6.12
CA GLU A 173 -1.63 24.71 5.08
C GLU A 173 -0.33 24.94 4.30
N GLY A 174 -0.24 24.24 3.15
CA GLY A 174 0.74 24.18 2.03
C GLY A 174 2.14 24.82 2.09
N THR A 175 2.86 24.88 0.96
CA THR A 175 2.48 24.85 -0.48
C THR A 175 3.16 23.75 -1.29
N GLU A 176 3.47 22.76 -0.52
CA GLU A 176 4.72 22.07 -0.31
C GLU A 176 4.15 20.97 0.57
N TYR A 177 4.39 19.68 0.29
CA TYR A 177 3.81 18.71 1.20
C TYR A 177 4.51 18.87 2.56
N TYR A 178 3.73 18.83 3.64
CA TYR A 178 4.31 18.76 4.96
C TYR A 178 4.93 17.38 5.07
N ASP A 179 6.25 17.31 4.97
CA ASP A 179 6.98 16.10 5.30
C ASP A 179 6.99 16.00 6.82
N GLY A 180 6.25 15.01 7.33
CA GLY A 180 6.19 14.70 8.75
C GLY A 180 7.59 14.40 9.31
N LYS A 181 8.37 13.57 8.61
CA LYS A 181 9.69 13.11 9.05
C LYS A 181 10.61 14.27 9.41
N THR A 182 10.72 15.27 8.53
CA THR A 182 11.56 16.45 8.77
C THR A 182 10.83 17.60 9.48
N LYS A 183 9.51 17.46 9.72
CA LYS A 183 8.58 18.47 10.22
C LYS A 183 8.65 19.80 9.45
N ARG A 184 8.91 19.70 8.15
CA ARG A 184 9.14 20.82 7.23
C ARG A 184 8.26 20.73 6.00
N TYR A 185 8.04 21.88 5.40
CA TYR A 185 7.42 22.00 4.10
C TYR A 185 8.49 21.76 3.02
N VAL A 186 8.23 20.81 2.11
CA VAL A 186 9.15 20.42 1.02
C VAL A 186 8.60 20.87 -0.33
N ASP A 187 9.43 21.54 -1.15
CA ASP A 187 9.08 21.99 -2.50
C ASP A 187 8.60 20.80 -3.38
N PHE A 188 7.62 21.03 -4.27
CA PHE A 188 7.28 20.03 -5.29
C PHE A 188 8.48 19.76 -6.22
N PRO A 189 8.73 18.49 -6.60
CA PRO A 189 9.77 18.18 -7.56
C PRO A 189 9.43 18.81 -8.91
N ILE A 190 10.46 19.25 -9.64
CA ILE A 190 10.24 19.98 -10.90
C ILE A 190 9.55 19.10 -11.96
N THR A 191 9.75 17.79 -11.91
CA THR A 191 9.07 16.79 -12.76
C THR A 191 7.56 16.86 -12.62
N ASP A 192 7.03 17.00 -11.41
CA ASP A 192 5.59 17.18 -11.16
C ASP A 192 5.09 18.50 -11.75
N ILE A 193 5.88 19.59 -11.62
CA ILE A 193 5.51 20.91 -12.16
C ILE A 193 5.52 20.91 -13.68
N LEU A 194 6.51 20.26 -14.31
CA LEU A 194 6.57 20.04 -15.76
C LEU A 194 5.38 19.19 -16.22
N GLN A 195 5.01 18.15 -15.48
CA GLN A 195 3.88 17.29 -15.78
C GLN A 195 2.53 18.01 -15.62
N MET A 196 2.37 18.86 -14.60
CA MET A 196 1.22 19.76 -14.45
C MET A 196 1.13 20.75 -15.62
N MET A 197 2.26 21.39 -15.96
CA MET A 197 2.35 22.31 -17.09
C MET A 197 2.04 21.61 -18.43
N GLY A 198 2.46 20.35 -18.59
CA GLY A 198 2.16 19.50 -19.75
C GLY A 198 0.66 19.20 -19.94
N ARG A 199 -0.19 19.48 -18.96
CA ARG A 199 -1.66 19.47 -19.14
C ARG A 199 -2.19 20.73 -19.82
N ALA A 200 -1.38 21.76 -20.07
CA ALA A 200 -1.76 22.97 -20.81
C ALA A 200 -1.54 22.78 -22.31
N GLY A 201 -2.63 22.66 -23.05
CA GLY A 201 -2.64 22.50 -24.50
C GLY A 201 -3.54 21.35 -24.94
N ARG A 202 -4.34 21.60 -25.97
CA ARG A 202 -5.29 20.62 -26.54
C ARG A 202 -5.05 20.57 -28.06
N PRO A 203 -4.13 19.71 -28.56
CA PRO A 203 -3.61 19.81 -29.94
C PRO A 203 -4.66 19.80 -31.07
N GLN A 204 -5.82 19.17 -30.84
CA GLN A 204 -6.93 19.14 -31.82
C GLN A 204 -7.92 20.31 -31.69
N TYR A 205 -7.83 21.11 -30.63
CA TYR A 205 -8.85 22.11 -30.25
C TYR A 205 -8.30 23.53 -30.07
N ASP A 206 -7.01 23.67 -29.74
CA ASP A 206 -6.37 24.94 -29.40
C ASP A 206 -5.06 25.14 -30.16
N GLN A 207 -4.86 26.35 -30.71
CA GLN A 207 -3.61 26.78 -31.34
C GLN A 207 -2.47 27.01 -30.34
N HIS A 208 -2.78 27.20 -29.06
CA HIS A 208 -1.82 27.37 -27.97
C HIS A 208 -2.44 26.97 -26.63
N GLY A 209 -1.65 26.39 -25.73
CA GLY A 209 -1.96 26.27 -24.30
C GLY A 209 -1.32 27.41 -23.50
N LYS A 210 -1.84 27.70 -22.31
CA LYS A 210 -1.25 28.68 -21.38
C LYS A 210 -1.01 28.06 -20.01
N ALA A 211 0.16 28.34 -19.44
CA ALA A 211 0.48 28.01 -18.06
C ALA A 211 0.73 29.30 -17.24
N VAL A 212 0.14 29.36 -16.05
CA VAL A 212 0.36 30.41 -15.06
C VAL A 212 0.86 29.75 -13.79
N ILE A 213 2.06 30.13 -13.37
CA ILE A 213 2.68 29.59 -12.16
C ILE A 213 2.77 30.74 -11.16
N LEU A 214 1.98 30.64 -10.09
CA LEU A 214 2.01 31.59 -8.98
C LEU A 214 3.00 31.02 -7.96
N VAL A 215 4.06 31.77 -7.64
CA VAL A 215 5.20 31.25 -6.86
C VAL A 215 5.61 32.18 -5.73
N HIS A 216 6.41 31.68 -4.79
CA HIS A 216 7.17 32.55 -3.90
C HIS A 216 8.25 33.29 -4.70
N GLU A 217 8.36 34.60 -4.50
CA GLU A 217 9.25 35.48 -5.24
C GLU A 217 10.71 35.01 -5.35
N PRO A 218 11.39 34.52 -4.28
CA PRO A 218 12.78 34.03 -4.38
C PRO A 218 12.95 32.78 -5.27
N LYS A 219 11.88 32.01 -5.51
CA LYS A 219 11.88 30.81 -6.36
C LYS A 219 11.54 31.12 -7.82
N LYS A 220 11.12 32.35 -8.14
CA LYS A 220 10.76 32.74 -9.51
C LYS A 220 11.94 32.58 -10.47
N SER A 221 13.13 33.02 -10.09
CA SER A 221 14.35 32.86 -10.91
C SER A 221 14.73 31.39 -11.12
N PHE A 222 14.56 30.54 -10.11
CA PHE A 222 14.78 29.09 -10.19
C PHE A 222 13.85 28.45 -11.22
N TYR A 223 12.54 28.63 -11.10
CA TYR A 223 11.59 28.05 -12.06
C TYR A 223 11.75 28.64 -13.45
N LYS A 224 11.93 29.96 -13.58
CA LYS A 224 12.22 30.59 -14.86
C LYS A 224 13.41 29.95 -15.56
N LYS A 225 14.51 29.67 -14.83
CA LYS A 225 15.67 28.99 -15.41
C LYS A 225 15.30 27.59 -15.90
N PHE A 226 14.81 26.72 -15.03
CA PHE A 226 14.61 25.29 -15.34
C PHE A 226 13.32 24.95 -16.11
N LEU A 227 12.48 25.94 -16.44
CA LEU A 227 11.37 25.77 -17.39
C LEU A 227 11.78 26.13 -18.84
N TYR A 228 12.85 26.91 -19.02
CA TYR A 228 13.37 27.28 -20.34
C TYR A 228 14.71 26.58 -20.68
N GLU A 229 15.49 26.18 -19.67
CA GLU A 229 16.69 25.36 -19.80
C GLU A 229 16.41 23.91 -19.36
N PRO A 230 17.02 22.89 -19.99
CA PRO A 230 16.88 21.49 -19.56
C PRO A 230 17.31 21.30 -18.11
N PHE A 231 16.49 20.57 -17.32
CA PHE A 231 16.83 20.25 -15.94
C PHE A 231 17.93 19.18 -15.87
N PRO A 232 19.03 19.39 -15.10
CA PRO A 232 20.06 18.38 -14.93
C PRO A 232 19.55 17.24 -14.05
N VAL A 233 19.64 16.00 -14.55
CA VAL A 233 19.26 14.79 -13.81
C VAL A 233 20.52 14.16 -13.21
N GLU A 234 20.43 13.76 -11.95
CA GLU A 234 21.49 13.08 -11.20
C GLU A 234 20.98 11.71 -10.72
N SER A 235 21.88 10.84 -10.23
CA SER A 235 21.52 9.51 -9.75
C SER A 235 21.39 9.47 -8.22
N SER A 236 20.25 9.00 -7.71
CA SER A 236 20.07 8.67 -6.28
C SER A 236 20.34 7.20 -5.96
N LEU A 237 20.92 6.41 -6.88
CA LEU A 237 21.12 4.96 -6.73
C LEU A 237 21.88 4.58 -5.43
N ARG A 238 22.75 5.47 -4.93
CA ARG A 238 23.48 5.28 -3.67
C ARG A 238 22.58 4.99 -2.47
N GLU A 239 21.36 5.55 -2.43
CA GLU A 239 20.44 5.43 -1.30
C GLU A 239 19.71 4.08 -1.23
N GLN A 240 19.65 3.33 -2.34
CA GLN A 240 19.01 2.00 -2.42
C GLN A 240 19.96 0.92 -2.95
N LEU A 241 21.27 1.16 -2.86
CA LEU A 241 22.27 0.28 -3.45
C LEU A 241 22.29 -1.12 -2.81
N HIS A 242 22.08 -1.20 -1.50
CA HIS A 242 22.05 -2.44 -0.72
C HIS A 242 21.02 -3.44 -1.25
N ASP A 243 19.79 -2.99 -1.52
CA ASP A 243 18.71 -3.86 -1.97
C ASP A 243 18.95 -4.37 -3.41
N HIS A 244 19.51 -3.53 -4.28
CA HIS A 244 19.91 -3.92 -5.63
C HIS A 244 21.09 -4.90 -5.62
N MET A 245 22.14 -4.62 -4.85
CA MET A 245 23.31 -5.50 -4.72
C MET A 245 22.91 -6.87 -4.16
N ASN A 246 22.10 -6.92 -3.10
CA ASN A 246 21.56 -8.16 -2.55
C ASN A 246 20.74 -8.95 -3.60
N ALA A 247 19.90 -8.29 -4.40
CA ALA A 247 19.13 -8.97 -5.44
C ALA A 247 20.01 -9.57 -6.55
N GLU A 248 21.06 -8.88 -6.98
CA GLU A 248 22.00 -9.37 -8.01
C GLU A 248 22.91 -10.49 -7.50
N ILE A 249 23.27 -10.47 -6.21
CA ILE A 249 23.97 -11.59 -5.54
C ILE A 249 23.05 -12.82 -5.45
N VAL A 250 21.79 -12.65 -5.06
CA VAL A 250 20.79 -13.74 -5.04
C VAL A 250 20.51 -14.30 -6.45
N SER A 251 20.58 -13.45 -7.48
CA SER A 251 20.46 -13.85 -8.89
C SER A 251 21.71 -14.57 -9.44
N GLY A 252 22.85 -14.49 -8.74
CA GLY A 252 24.14 -15.00 -9.23
C GLY A 252 24.76 -14.15 -10.34
N THR A 253 24.34 -12.89 -10.50
CA THR A 253 24.99 -11.90 -11.39
C THR A 253 26.30 -11.41 -10.78
N ILE A 254 26.32 -11.26 -9.46
CA ILE A 254 27.49 -10.82 -8.66
C ILE A 254 27.92 -11.99 -7.79
N CYS A 255 29.09 -12.55 -8.08
CA CYS A 255 29.69 -13.64 -7.31
C CYS A 255 30.97 -13.22 -6.58
N HIS A 256 31.62 -12.15 -7.04
CA HIS A 256 32.87 -11.61 -6.51
C HIS A 256 32.78 -10.09 -6.34
N LYS A 257 33.69 -9.50 -5.57
CA LYS A 257 33.75 -8.03 -5.37
C LYS A 257 33.98 -7.27 -6.69
N GLU A 258 34.75 -7.85 -7.61
CA GLU A 258 35.02 -7.27 -8.93
C GLU A 258 33.75 -7.19 -9.80
N ASP A 259 32.87 -8.20 -9.72
CA ASP A 259 31.59 -8.23 -10.45
C ASP A 259 30.68 -7.07 -10.05
N ALA A 260 30.72 -6.66 -8.76
CA ALA A 260 29.94 -5.55 -8.24
C ALA A 260 30.47 -4.17 -8.67
N VAL A 261 31.79 -4.01 -8.72
CA VAL A 261 32.41 -2.80 -9.31
C VAL A 261 32.07 -2.72 -10.80
N HIS A 262 32.17 -3.85 -11.53
CA HIS A 262 31.78 -3.93 -12.92
C HIS A 262 30.29 -3.58 -13.09
N TYR A 263 29.37 -4.15 -12.32
CA TYR A 263 27.94 -3.83 -12.32
C TYR A 263 27.69 -2.32 -12.19
N LEU A 264 28.37 -1.64 -11.26
CA LEU A 264 28.24 -0.19 -11.10
C LEU A 264 28.60 0.59 -12.38
N THR A 265 29.54 0.12 -13.21
CA THR A 265 29.91 0.81 -14.47
C THR A 265 28.77 0.87 -15.50
N TRP A 266 27.79 -0.04 -15.43
CA TRP A 266 26.61 -0.06 -16.30
C TRP A 266 25.54 0.94 -15.87
N THR A 267 25.66 1.50 -14.65
CA THR A 267 24.62 2.36 -14.06
C THR A 267 24.71 3.81 -14.53
N TYR A 268 23.59 4.53 -14.41
CA TYR A 268 23.56 5.99 -14.62
C TYR A 268 24.43 6.74 -13.59
N LEU A 269 24.62 6.17 -12.39
CA LEU A 269 25.51 6.72 -11.36
C LEU A 269 26.94 6.86 -11.89
N PHE A 270 27.51 5.82 -12.50
CA PHE A 270 28.85 5.89 -13.09
C PHE A 270 28.96 6.98 -14.16
N ARG A 271 27.98 7.07 -15.06
CA ARG A 271 27.93 8.12 -16.10
C ARG A 271 27.87 9.53 -15.52
N ARG A 272 27.22 9.72 -14.36
CA ARG A 272 27.15 11.03 -13.69
C ARG A 272 28.38 11.34 -12.85
N LEU A 273 29.00 10.34 -12.21
CA LEU A 273 30.26 10.51 -11.46
C LEU A 273 31.38 11.09 -12.34
N MET A 274 31.49 10.65 -13.60
CA MET A 274 32.46 11.21 -14.55
C MET A 274 32.19 12.66 -14.98
N VAL A 275 30.93 13.13 -14.89
CA VAL A 275 30.50 14.44 -15.43
C VAL A 275 30.31 15.49 -14.33
N ASN A 276 29.91 15.07 -13.13
CA ASN A 276 29.65 15.95 -11.98
C ASN A 276 30.11 15.29 -10.67
N PRO A 277 31.42 15.00 -10.50
CA PRO A 277 31.95 14.33 -9.31
C PRO A 277 31.63 15.07 -8.00
N ALA A 278 31.62 16.42 -8.04
CA ALA A 278 31.34 17.27 -6.90
C ALA A 278 29.95 17.05 -6.28
N TYR A 279 28.94 16.66 -7.08
CA TYR A 279 27.60 16.33 -6.56
C TYR A 279 27.61 15.10 -5.64
N TYR A 280 28.50 14.14 -5.90
CA TYR A 280 28.64 12.90 -5.14
C TYR A 280 29.68 13.02 -4.01
N GLY A 281 30.27 14.22 -3.81
CA GLY A 281 31.27 14.49 -2.79
C GLY A 281 32.71 14.17 -3.19
N LEU A 282 33.02 14.13 -4.49
CA LEU A 282 34.36 13.89 -5.02
C LEU A 282 35.02 15.20 -5.49
N GLU A 283 36.31 15.36 -5.16
CA GLU A 283 37.10 16.57 -5.47
C GLU A 283 37.58 16.62 -6.93
N SER A 284 37.94 15.48 -7.51
CA SER A 284 38.34 15.33 -8.92
C SER A 284 37.53 14.22 -9.61
N GLY A 285 37.51 14.26 -10.94
CA GLY A 285 36.92 13.22 -11.79
C GLY A 285 37.97 12.31 -12.43
N GLU A 286 39.08 12.06 -11.72
CA GLU A 286 40.19 11.25 -12.22
C GLU A 286 39.89 9.75 -12.03
N ASP A 287 40.33 8.90 -12.96
CA ASP A 287 39.98 7.48 -12.98
C ASP A 287 40.41 6.73 -11.69
N GLU A 288 41.51 7.15 -11.06
CA GLU A 288 41.98 6.59 -9.78
C GLU A 288 41.06 6.96 -8.61
N THR A 289 40.60 8.23 -8.53
CA THR A 289 39.69 8.68 -7.46
C THR A 289 38.30 8.09 -7.64
N LEU A 290 37.83 7.95 -8.88
CA LEU A 290 36.59 7.26 -9.26
C LEU A 290 36.65 5.77 -8.90
N SER A 291 37.71 5.06 -9.28
CA SER A 291 37.87 3.62 -8.96
C SER A 291 37.93 3.40 -7.46
N SER A 292 38.70 4.23 -6.74
CA SER A 292 38.79 4.19 -5.27
C SER A 292 37.44 4.47 -4.60
N TYR A 293 36.61 5.36 -5.15
CA TYR A 293 35.26 5.63 -4.66
C TYR A 293 34.31 4.45 -4.88
N LEU A 294 34.31 3.85 -6.09
CA LEU A 294 33.47 2.69 -6.40
C LEU A 294 33.82 1.48 -5.53
N SER A 295 35.10 1.17 -5.36
CA SER A 295 35.54 0.07 -4.49
C SER A 295 35.15 0.31 -3.02
N ARG A 296 35.28 1.56 -2.52
CA ARG A 296 34.80 1.92 -1.18
C ARG A 296 33.28 1.78 -1.04
N LEU A 297 32.52 2.18 -2.06
CA LEU A 297 31.06 2.08 -2.08
C LEU A 297 30.58 0.62 -2.10
N VAL A 298 31.21 -0.24 -2.90
CA VAL A 298 30.93 -1.69 -2.90
C VAL A 298 31.29 -2.30 -1.55
N GLN A 299 32.50 -2.04 -1.03
CA GLN A 299 32.96 -2.62 0.23
C GLN A 299 32.05 -2.23 1.41
N SER A 300 31.67 -0.95 1.56
CA SER A 300 30.75 -0.53 2.63
C SER A 300 29.35 -1.13 2.46
N THR A 301 28.84 -1.22 1.22
CA THR A 301 27.52 -1.83 0.96
C THR A 301 27.52 -3.32 1.30
N PHE A 302 28.64 -4.00 1.07
CA PHE A 302 28.78 -5.42 1.39
C PHE A 302 28.97 -5.66 2.89
N GLU A 303 29.74 -4.82 3.58
CA GLU A 303 29.86 -4.83 5.05
C GLU A 303 28.48 -4.66 5.71
N ASP A 304 27.69 -3.65 5.30
CA ASP A 304 26.33 -3.41 5.82
C ASP A 304 25.38 -4.61 5.58
N LEU A 305 25.52 -5.30 4.43
CA LEU A 305 24.72 -6.47 4.07
C LEU A 305 25.16 -7.76 4.80
N GLU A 306 26.45 -7.88 5.14
CA GLU A 306 26.98 -8.99 5.94
C GLU A 306 26.60 -8.84 7.42
N ASP A 307 26.75 -7.63 7.99
CA ASP A 307 26.30 -7.29 9.34
C ASP A 307 24.78 -7.51 9.51
N SER A 308 24.01 -7.28 8.44
CA SER A 308 22.57 -7.55 8.38
C SER A 308 22.20 -9.03 8.23
N GLY A 309 23.18 -9.92 8.05
CA GLY A 309 22.97 -11.36 7.81
C GLY A 309 22.37 -11.69 6.45
N CYS A 310 22.39 -10.77 5.48
CA CYS A 310 21.81 -10.96 4.15
C CYS A 310 22.75 -11.69 3.19
N ILE A 311 24.04 -11.39 3.25
CA ILE A 311 25.10 -12.03 2.46
C ILE A 311 26.20 -12.57 3.37
N LYS A 312 26.97 -13.53 2.88
CA LYS A 312 28.18 -14.02 3.52
C LYS A 312 29.36 -13.75 2.60
N MET A 313 30.37 -13.07 3.12
CA MET A 313 31.60 -12.77 2.39
C MET A 313 32.66 -13.83 2.70
N THR A 314 33.47 -14.14 1.68
CA THR A 314 34.77 -14.78 1.84
C THR A 314 35.86 -13.79 1.38
N GLU A 315 37.11 -14.24 1.23
CA GLU A 315 38.21 -13.36 0.79
C GLU A 315 37.88 -12.67 -0.54
N ASP A 316 37.42 -13.44 -1.54
CA ASP A 316 37.11 -12.93 -2.90
C ASP A 316 35.66 -13.12 -3.35
N SER A 317 34.94 -14.14 -2.86
CA SER A 317 33.57 -14.45 -3.29
C SER A 317 32.49 -14.06 -2.26
N VAL A 318 31.27 -13.87 -2.75
CA VAL A 318 30.10 -13.49 -1.95
C VAL A 318 28.96 -14.47 -2.23
N GLU A 319 28.36 -15.01 -1.16
CA GLU A 319 27.24 -15.96 -1.24
C GLU A 319 25.98 -15.36 -0.59
N PRO A 320 24.79 -15.50 -1.19
CA PRO A 320 23.54 -15.05 -0.57
C PRO A 320 23.17 -15.93 0.63
N MET A 321 22.82 -15.31 1.75
CA MET A 321 22.22 -16.01 2.89
C MET A 321 20.70 -16.11 2.75
N MET A 322 20.09 -16.88 3.66
CA MET A 322 18.64 -17.11 3.72
C MET A 322 17.84 -15.81 3.86
N LEU A 323 18.33 -14.84 4.66
CA LEU A 323 17.69 -13.53 4.80
C LEU A 323 17.77 -12.71 3.50
N GLY A 324 18.94 -12.64 2.85
CA GLY A 324 19.09 -11.93 1.57
C GLY A 324 18.22 -12.53 0.46
N THR A 325 18.12 -13.86 0.42
CA THR A 325 17.23 -14.59 -0.49
C THR A 325 15.76 -14.22 -0.28
N ILE A 326 15.31 -14.15 0.99
CA ILE A 326 13.94 -13.76 1.34
C ILE A 326 13.67 -12.30 1.00
N ALA A 327 14.60 -11.38 1.27
CA ALA A 327 14.50 -9.97 0.92
C ALA A 327 14.30 -9.79 -0.59
N SER A 328 15.15 -10.42 -1.40
CA SER A 328 15.04 -10.40 -2.87
C SER A 328 13.74 -11.04 -3.37
N GLN A 329 13.35 -12.20 -2.83
CA GLN A 329 12.15 -12.92 -3.27
C GLN A 329 10.84 -12.16 -3.00
N TYR A 330 10.76 -11.42 -1.89
CA TYR A 330 9.57 -10.63 -1.52
C TYR A 330 9.69 -9.13 -1.85
N TYR A 331 10.82 -8.72 -2.44
CA TYR A 331 11.15 -7.35 -2.82
C TYR A 331 11.14 -6.38 -1.62
N LEU A 332 11.55 -6.88 -0.45
CA LEU A 332 11.60 -6.14 0.81
C LEU A 332 12.98 -5.55 1.02
N SER A 333 13.05 -4.47 1.80
CA SER A 333 14.35 -3.90 2.16
C SER A 333 15.14 -4.85 3.08
N TYR A 334 16.46 -4.91 2.88
CA TYR A 334 17.37 -5.69 3.71
C TYR A 334 17.24 -5.33 5.20
N MET A 335 16.99 -4.05 5.51
CA MET A 335 16.79 -3.56 6.89
C MET A 335 15.53 -4.16 7.55
N THR A 336 14.42 -4.29 6.81
CA THR A 336 13.19 -4.96 7.27
C THR A 336 13.46 -6.43 7.58
N VAL A 337 14.21 -7.14 6.73
CA VAL A 337 14.48 -8.56 6.92
C VAL A 337 15.51 -8.80 8.04
N SER A 338 16.50 -7.92 8.18
CA SER A 338 17.44 -7.90 9.31
C SER A 338 16.69 -7.72 10.65
N MET A 339 15.78 -6.74 10.72
CA MET A 339 14.90 -6.55 11.88
C MET A 339 14.13 -7.83 12.24
N PHE A 340 13.64 -8.59 11.25
CA PHE A 340 12.93 -9.84 11.50
C PHE A 340 13.84 -10.95 12.02
N GLY A 341 15.08 -11.02 11.53
CA GLY A 341 16.10 -11.94 12.04
C GLY A 341 16.45 -11.68 13.52
N SER A 342 16.51 -10.42 13.95
CA SER A 342 16.84 -10.07 15.34
C SER A 342 15.66 -10.14 16.32
N ASN A 343 14.43 -9.82 15.87
CA ASN A 343 13.29 -9.63 16.78
C ASN A 343 12.29 -10.80 16.85
N ILE A 344 12.33 -11.74 15.90
CA ILE A 344 11.44 -12.91 15.94
C ILE A 344 12.14 -14.05 16.70
N GLY A 345 11.46 -14.64 17.68
CA GLY A 345 11.88 -15.86 18.39
C GLY A 345 10.85 -17.00 18.28
N PRO A 346 11.09 -18.15 18.93
CA PRO A 346 10.24 -19.36 18.81
C PRO A 346 8.82 -19.21 19.37
N ASP A 347 8.63 -18.42 20.43
CA ASP A 347 7.36 -18.21 21.14
C ASP A 347 6.90 -16.73 21.06
N THR A 348 7.02 -16.13 19.88
CA THR A 348 6.66 -14.72 19.67
C THR A 348 5.14 -14.53 19.71
N SER A 349 4.66 -13.54 20.46
CA SER A 349 3.22 -13.29 20.63
C SER A 349 2.62 -12.55 19.41
N PRO A 350 1.30 -12.66 19.14
CA PRO A 350 0.65 -11.90 18.08
C PRO A 350 0.74 -10.37 18.22
N GLU A 351 0.93 -9.87 19.44
CA GLU A 351 1.14 -8.45 19.73
C GLU A 351 2.55 -8.01 19.30
N VAL A 352 3.58 -8.79 19.66
CA VAL A 352 4.96 -8.55 19.22
C VAL A 352 5.07 -8.69 17.71
N PHE A 353 4.42 -9.68 17.09
CA PHE A 353 4.36 -9.78 15.63
C PHE A 353 3.68 -8.58 14.97
N LEU A 354 2.66 -7.99 15.58
CA LEU A 354 2.04 -6.78 15.07
C LEU A 354 2.98 -5.58 15.16
N HIS A 355 3.73 -5.47 16.27
CA HIS A 355 4.77 -4.43 16.42
C HIS A 355 5.89 -4.58 15.38
N ILE A 356 6.42 -5.79 15.20
CA ILE A 356 7.46 -6.11 14.20
C ILE A 356 6.94 -5.82 12.78
N LEU A 357 5.71 -6.22 12.45
CA LEU A 357 5.08 -5.91 11.17
C LEU A 357 4.99 -4.39 10.96
N SER A 358 4.55 -3.62 11.96
CA SER A 358 4.46 -2.15 11.84
C SER A 358 5.82 -1.44 11.75
N GLY A 359 6.89 -2.05 12.26
CA GLY A 359 8.25 -1.52 12.23
C GLY A 359 8.96 -1.63 10.88
N ALA A 360 8.41 -2.37 9.92
CA ALA A 360 9.01 -2.58 8.60
C ALA A 360 9.25 -1.26 7.84
N SER A 361 10.41 -1.12 7.19
CA SER A 361 10.84 0.10 6.49
C SER A 361 9.95 0.48 5.29
N GLU A 362 9.19 -0.49 4.75
CA GLU A 362 8.14 -0.25 3.77
C GLU A 362 7.01 0.69 4.27
N TYR A 363 6.96 0.97 5.57
CA TYR A 363 6.01 1.90 6.19
C TYR A 363 6.61 3.26 6.55
N ASP A 364 7.90 3.50 6.31
CA ASP A 364 8.57 4.77 6.62
C ASP A 364 7.86 5.96 5.96
N GLU A 365 7.37 5.82 4.73
CA GLU A 365 6.75 6.89 3.94
C GLU A 365 5.28 7.19 4.31
N LEU A 366 4.73 6.59 5.36
CA LEU A 366 3.35 6.91 5.77
C LEU A 366 3.25 8.37 6.27
N PRO A 367 2.28 9.16 5.76
CA PRO A 367 2.16 10.57 6.15
C PRO A 367 1.75 10.72 7.61
N GLU A 368 2.20 11.76 8.30
CA GLU A 368 1.81 12.01 9.69
C GLU A 368 0.39 12.61 9.77
N ASN A 369 -0.47 12.03 10.62
CA ASN A 369 -1.85 12.48 10.87
C ASN A 369 -2.14 12.40 12.38
N TYR A 370 -3.14 13.16 12.87
CA TYR A 370 -3.49 13.27 14.30
C TYR A 370 -4.01 11.95 14.91
N ASN A 371 -3.09 11.12 15.37
CA ASN A 371 -3.32 9.73 15.79
C ASN A 371 -3.96 9.57 17.18
N GLU A 372 -4.06 10.64 17.97
CA GLU A 372 -4.59 10.62 19.35
C GLU A 372 -6.06 10.12 19.45
N ALA A 373 -6.86 10.36 18.41
CA ALA A 373 -8.25 9.90 18.36
C ALA A 373 -8.37 8.38 18.13
N LEU A 374 -7.37 7.76 17.50
CA LEU A 374 -7.33 6.32 17.26
C LEU A 374 -6.64 5.57 18.42
N SER A 375 -5.58 6.12 19.01
CA SER A 375 -4.84 5.48 20.10
C SER A 375 -5.70 5.15 21.34
N LYS A 376 -6.76 5.92 21.58
CA LYS A 376 -7.74 5.69 22.67
C LYS A 376 -8.77 4.59 22.38
N ARG A 377 -8.82 4.06 21.14
CA ARG A 377 -9.83 3.10 20.67
C ARG A 377 -9.25 1.73 20.27
N VAL A 378 -7.93 1.56 20.29
CA VAL A 378 -7.25 0.32 19.91
C VAL A 378 -7.09 -0.66 21.08
N ARG A 379 -6.71 -1.90 20.79
CA ARG A 379 -6.65 -3.01 21.75
C ARG A 379 -5.32 -3.09 22.50
N TYR A 380 -4.22 -2.99 21.78
CA TYR A 380 -2.87 -2.93 22.31
C TYR A 380 -2.44 -1.47 22.38
N MET A 381 -1.96 -1.06 23.55
CA MET A 381 -1.54 0.32 23.78
C MET A 381 -0.26 0.62 23.00
N VAL A 382 -0.23 1.78 22.37
CA VAL A 382 0.97 2.31 21.69
C VAL A 382 1.63 3.38 22.56
N ASP A 383 2.92 3.64 22.35
CA ASP A 383 3.62 4.73 23.03
C ASP A 383 3.00 6.08 22.65
N GLN A 384 2.42 6.76 23.65
CA GLN A 384 1.76 8.05 23.48
C GLN A 384 2.75 9.18 23.17
N ASN A 385 4.04 9.00 23.46
CA ASN A 385 5.09 9.99 23.16
C ASN A 385 5.55 9.93 21.69
N ARG A 386 5.22 8.85 20.97
CA ARG A 386 5.60 8.60 19.56
C ARG A 386 4.41 8.55 18.62
N LEU A 387 3.32 9.29 18.91
CA LEU A 387 2.13 9.32 18.04
C LEU A 387 2.38 9.93 16.65
N ASP A 388 3.45 10.70 16.49
CA ASP A 388 3.90 11.23 15.19
C ASP A 388 4.61 10.16 14.34
N ASP A 389 5.03 9.03 14.92
CA ASP A 389 5.85 8.03 14.25
C ASP A 389 5.05 7.24 13.17
N PRO A 390 5.57 7.09 11.93
CA PRO A 390 4.87 6.38 10.86
C PRO A 390 4.62 4.89 11.19
N HIS A 391 5.51 4.24 11.95
CA HIS A 391 5.33 2.85 12.38
C HIS A 391 4.21 2.74 13.43
N VAL A 392 4.12 3.70 14.36
CA VAL A 392 3.00 3.77 15.32
C VAL A 392 1.68 3.97 14.57
N LYS A 393 1.66 4.81 13.53
CA LYS A 393 0.50 4.95 12.65
C LYS A 393 0.14 3.65 11.92
N ALA A 394 1.12 2.92 11.38
CA ALA A 394 0.89 1.61 10.75
C ALA A 394 0.25 0.63 11.74
N ASN A 395 0.75 0.56 12.97
CA ASN A 395 0.22 -0.28 14.04
C ASN A 395 -1.25 0.08 14.36
N LEU A 396 -1.54 1.36 14.58
CA LEU A 396 -2.90 1.85 14.83
C LEU A 396 -3.87 1.52 13.69
N LEU A 397 -3.41 1.64 12.44
CA LEU A 397 -4.20 1.30 11.25
C LEU A 397 -4.53 -0.20 11.17
N PHE A 398 -3.57 -1.08 11.42
CA PHE A 398 -3.83 -2.52 11.51
C PHE A 398 -4.84 -2.85 12.63
N GLN A 399 -4.65 -2.27 13.82
CA GLN A 399 -5.57 -2.49 14.93
C GLN A 399 -6.98 -1.97 14.65
N ALA A 400 -7.11 -0.82 13.99
CA ALA A 400 -8.40 -0.28 13.55
C ALA A 400 -9.08 -1.17 12.52
N HIS A 401 -8.32 -1.76 11.59
CA HIS A 401 -8.82 -2.73 10.59
C HIS A 401 -9.31 -4.03 11.22
N PHE A 402 -8.54 -4.63 12.14
CA PHE A 402 -8.96 -5.85 12.85
C PHE A 402 -10.20 -5.62 13.72
N SER A 403 -10.33 -4.41 14.27
CA SER A 403 -11.43 -4.01 15.15
C SER A 403 -12.64 -3.41 14.40
N GLN A 404 -12.56 -3.24 13.06
CA GLN A 404 -13.55 -2.56 12.22
C GLN A 404 -13.99 -1.17 12.76
N LEU A 405 -13.03 -0.38 13.26
CA LEU A 405 -13.32 0.96 13.76
C LEU A 405 -13.65 1.93 12.62
N ASP A 406 -14.68 2.75 12.82
CA ASP A 406 -14.94 3.91 11.97
C ASP A 406 -13.73 4.85 11.99
N LEU A 407 -13.11 5.02 10.82
CA LEU A 407 -11.97 5.90 10.62
C LEU A 407 -12.48 7.36 10.47
N PRO A 408 -12.00 8.31 11.30
CA PRO A 408 -12.59 9.64 11.40
C PRO A 408 -12.33 10.55 10.18
N ILE A 409 -11.36 10.20 9.33
CA ILE A 409 -10.93 11.01 8.18
C ILE A 409 -10.72 10.08 6.99
N SER A 410 -11.11 10.52 5.78
CA SER A 410 -10.87 9.83 4.49
C SER A 410 -9.42 9.42 4.26
N ASP A 411 -8.49 10.13 4.89
CA ASP A 411 -7.05 10.02 4.67
C ASP A 411 -6.53 8.73 5.30
N TYR A 412 -7.01 8.38 6.50
CA TYR A 412 -6.78 7.06 7.10
C TYR A 412 -7.31 5.90 6.24
N VAL A 413 -8.36 6.11 5.43
CA VAL A 413 -8.86 5.08 4.49
C VAL A 413 -7.89 4.90 3.31
N THR A 414 -7.25 5.97 2.82
CA THR A 414 -6.19 5.86 1.81
C THR A 414 -4.92 5.24 2.38
N ASP A 415 -4.55 5.61 3.60
CA ASP A 415 -3.34 5.13 4.28
C ASP A 415 -3.47 3.63 4.62
N LEU A 416 -4.63 3.21 5.16
CA LEU A 416 -4.91 1.81 5.45
C LEU A 416 -4.84 0.94 4.18
N LYS A 417 -5.29 1.44 3.02
CA LYS A 417 -5.17 0.71 1.75
C LYS A 417 -3.70 0.45 1.39
N SER A 418 -2.84 1.46 1.56
CA SER A 418 -1.39 1.31 1.34
C SER A 418 -0.77 0.30 2.31
N VAL A 419 -1.05 0.45 3.61
CA VAL A 419 -0.55 -0.45 4.67
C VAL A 419 -0.92 -1.90 4.40
N LEU A 420 -2.18 -2.16 4.06
CA LEU A 420 -2.70 -3.49 3.78
C LEU A 420 -2.13 -4.11 2.50
N ASP A 421 -1.76 -3.31 1.49
CA ASP A 421 -1.16 -3.82 0.25
C ASP A 421 0.23 -4.43 0.53
N GLN A 422 1.08 -3.67 1.23
CA GLN A 422 2.44 -4.09 1.59
C GLN A 422 2.46 -5.27 2.58
N SER A 423 1.47 -5.33 3.49
CA SER A 423 1.44 -6.31 4.59
C SER A 423 1.53 -7.77 4.15
N ILE A 424 1.06 -8.12 2.95
CA ILE A 424 1.01 -9.51 2.47
C ILE A 424 2.43 -10.05 2.29
N ARG A 425 3.28 -9.32 1.56
CA ARG A 425 4.64 -9.73 1.22
C ARG A 425 5.52 -9.74 2.47
N ILE A 426 5.33 -8.75 3.34
CA ILE A 426 6.02 -8.66 4.64
C ILE A 426 5.68 -9.87 5.52
N ILE A 427 4.40 -10.17 5.77
CA ILE A 427 4.02 -11.34 6.59
C ILE A 427 4.43 -12.66 5.90
N GLN A 428 4.42 -12.73 4.57
CA GLN A 428 4.92 -13.91 3.86
C GLN A 428 6.42 -14.14 4.04
N ALA A 429 7.24 -13.08 4.12
CA ALA A 429 8.64 -13.18 4.50
C ALA A 429 8.79 -13.62 5.96
N MET A 430 8.04 -13.01 6.90
CA MET A 430 8.04 -13.41 8.32
C MET A 430 7.73 -14.90 8.51
N ILE A 431 6.78 -15.45 7.74
CA ILE A 431 6.46 -16.90 7.74
C ILE A 431 7.67 -17.74 7.30
N ASP A 432 8.36 -17.36 6.23
CA ASP A 432 9.48 -18.16 5.70
C ASP A 432 10.74 -18.05 6.59
N ILE A 433 10.97 -16.91 7.24
CA ILE A 433 12.01 -16.75 8.29
C ILE A 433 11.71 -17.69 9.47
N CYS A 434 10.48 -17.66 10.01
CA CYS A 434 10.06 -18.57 11.07
C CYS A 434 10.20 -20.05 10.65
N ALA A 435 9.91 -20.35 9.38
CA ALA A 435 9.94 -21.70 8.86
C ALA A 435 11.36 -22.24 8.70
N ASN A 436 12.29 -21.41 8.21
CA ASN A 436 13.70 -21.78 8.07
C ASN A 436 14.40 -21.91 9.44
N SER A 437 13.99 -21.15 10.45
CA SER A 437 14.42 -21.32 11.85
C SER A 437 13.76 -22.51 12.57
N GLY A 438 12.82 -23.22 11.94
CA GLY A 438 12.16 -24.39 12.51
C GLY A 438 11.09 -24.09 13.57
N TRP A 439 10.61 -22.86 13.70
CA TRP A 439 9.70 -22.45 14.78
C TRP A 439 8.22 -22.64 14.41
N LEU A 440 7.59 -23.70 14.93
CA LEU A 440 6.19 -24.05 14.60
C LEU A 440 5.19 -23.03 15.14
N THR A 441 5.32 -22.62 16.41
CA THR A 441 4.38 -21.70 17.09
C THR A 441 4.37 -20.35 16.39
N SER A 442 5.55 -19.74 16.22
CA SER A 442 5.75 -18.49 15.49
C SER A 442 5.29 -18.56 14.02
N SER A 443 5.60 -19.65 13.29
CA SER A 443 5.11 -19.82 11.92
C SER A 443 3.58 -19.78 11.82
N ILE A 444 2.89 -20.50 12.72
CA ILE A 444 1.42 -20.54 12.77
C ILE A 444 0.85 -19.16 13.20
N ALA A 445 1.51 -18.47 14.14
CA ALA A 445 1.09 -17.13 14.56
C ALA A 445 1.16 -16.10 13.40
N CYS A 446 2.21 -16.12 12.59
CA CYS A 446 2.30 -15.31 11.37
C CYS A 446 1.22 -15.67 10.34
N MET A 447 0.87 -16.96 10.19
CA MET A 447 -0.24 -17.37 9.30
C MET A 447 -1.60 -16.88 9.80
N HIS A 448 -1.83 -16.91 11.12
CA HIS A 448 -3.02 -16.32 11.74
C HIS A 448 -3.05 -14.79 11.53
N LEU A 449 -1.92 -14.08 11.65
CA LEU A 449 -1.83 -12.64 11.38
C LEU A 449 -2.18 -12.31 9.92
N LEU A 450 -1.71 -13.10 8.95
CA LEU A 450 -2.10 -12.93 7.54
C LEU A 450 -3.60 -13.21 7.31
N GLN A 451 -4.19 -14.18 8.01
CA GLN A 451 -5.64 -14.38 8.01
C GLN A 451 -6.41 -13.19 8.62
N MET A 452 -5.92 -12.60 9.72
CA MET A 452 -6.50 -11.40 10.36
C MET A 452 -6.50 -10.20 9.41
N VAL A 453 -5.36 -9.94 8.73
CA VAL A 453 -5.22 -8.91 7.68
C VAL A 453 -6.19 -9.14 6.53
N MET A 454 -6.31 -10.37 6.05
CA MET A 454 -7.20 -10.70 4.93
C MET A 454 -8.70 -10.58 5.25
N GLN A 455 -9.09 -10.76 6.52
CA GLN A 455 -10.50 -10.75 6.94
C GLN A 455 -10.94 -9.49 7.71
N GLY A 456 -10.02 -8.69 8.26
CA GLY A 456 -10.35 -7.54 9.10
C GLY A 456 -11.04 -7.95 10.40
N LEU A 457 -10.46 -8.95 11.08
CA LEU A 457 -11.00 -9.56 12.31
C LEU A 457 -9.86 -9.99 13.24
N TRP A 458 -10.10 -9.99 14.55
CA TRP A 458 -9.14 -10.48 15.54
C TRP A 458 -9.17 -12.01 15.64
N PHE A 459 -8.00 -12.63 15.79
CA PHE A 459 -7.95 -14.07 16.07
C PHE A 459 -8.47 -14.38 17.49
N GLY A 460 -9.54 -15.16 17.57
CA GLY A 460 -10.00 -15.81 18.81
C GLY A 460 -11.02 -15.05 19.64
N GLN A 461 -11.24 -13.75 19.39
CA GLN A 461 -12.32 -12.99 20.04
C GLN A 461 -13.64 -13.09 19.26
N ASP A 462 -13.59 -12.83 17.96
CA ASP A 462 -14.78 -12.87 17.12
C ASP A 462 -15.19 -14.32 16.82
N SER A 463 -16.50 -14.58 16.85
CA SER A 463 -17.04 -15.80 16.25
C SER A 463 -16.60 -15.87 14.79
N ALA A 464 -16.14 -17.04 14.35
CA ALA A 464 -15.75 -17.30 12.97
C ALA A 464 -16.86 -16.96 11.96
N LEU A 465 -18.12 -16.87 12.40
CA LEU A 465 -19.24 -16.39 11.61
C LEU A 465 -19.00 -14.99 11.01
N TRP A 466 -18.31 -14.07 11.70
CA TRP A 466 -18.08 -12.69 11.24
C TRP A 466 -17.27 -12.55 9.95
N MET A 467 -16.61 -13.63 9.47
CA MET A 467 -16.01 -13.66 8.12
C MET A 467 -17.07 -13.55 7.00
N LEU A 468 -18.35 -13.80 7.31
CA LEU A 468 -19.46 -13.67 6.37
C LEU A 468 -19.95 -12.21 6.35
N PRO A 469 -19.92 -11.51 5.19
CA PRO A 469 -20.22 -10.08 5.09
C PRO A 469 -21.71 -9.76 5.29
N CYS A 470 -22.58 -10.77 5.36
CA CYS A 470 -23.98 -10.63 5.72
C CYS A 470 -24.24 -10.68 7.24
N MET A 471 -23.25 -10.95 8.10
CA MET A 471 -23.46 -11.03 9.54
C MET A 471 -23.72 -9.67 10.19
N ASN A 472 -24.72 -9.65 11.07
CA ASN A 472 -25.02 -8.55 11.99
C ASN A 472 -25.16 -9.12 13.42
N ASN A 473 -25.24 -8.23 14.41
CA ASN A 473 -25.35 -8.62 15.83
C ASN A 473 -26.58 -9.51 16.13
N GLU A 474 -27.68 -9.29 15.41
CA GLU A 474 -28.93 -10.06 15.57
C GLU A 474 -28.81 -11.51 15.07
N LEU A 475 -28.24 -11.70 13.89
CA LEU A 475 -28.00 -13.01 13.28
C LEU A 475 -26.94 -13.78 14.06
N ALA A 476 -25.84 -13.12 14.44
CA ALA A 476 -24.81 -13.70 15.30
C ALA A 476 -25.39 -14.13 16.66
N GLY A 477 -26.17 -13.27 17.31
CA GLY A 477 -26.86 -13.60 18.57
C GLY A 477 -27.85 -14.76 18.42
N SER A 478 -28.58 -14.84 17.30
CA SER A 478 -29.53 -15.92 17.02
C SER A 478 -28.84 -17.27 16.76
N LEU A 479 -27.69 -17.26 16.09
CA LEU A 479 -26.85 -18.43 15.85
C LEU A 479 -26.19 -18.92 17.15
N CYS A 480 -25.61 -18.01 17.94
CA CYS A 480 -25.01 -18.31 19.24
C CYS A 480 -26.04 -18.89 20.23
N LYS A 481 -27.27 -18.38 20.28
CA LYS A 481 -28.37 -18.94 21.10
C LYS A 481 -28.71 -20.39 20.74
N ARG A 482 -28.37 -20.86 19.53
CA ARG A 482 -28.55 -22.26 19.08
C ARG A 482 -27.25 -23.07 19.09
N GLY A 483 -26.19 -22.57 19.74
CA GLY A 483 -24.90 -23.26 19.85
C GLY A 483 -24.02 -23.25 18.58
N ILE A 484 -24.38 -22.44 17.57
CA ILE A 484 -23.64 -22.31 16.33
C ILE A 484 -22.64 -21.17 16.49
N SER A 485 -21.36 -21.49 16.70
CA SER A 485 -20.27 -20.52 16.88
C SER A 485 -19.22 -20.56 15.77
N THR A 486 -19.28 -21.56 14.89
CA THR A 486 -18.31 -21.80 13.81
C THR A 486 -18.97 -21.89 12.42
N VAL A 487 -18.23 -21.51 11.38
CA VAL A 487 -18.67 -21.68 9.98
C VAL A 487 -18.83 -23.15 9.60
N GLN A 488 -18.05 -24.06 10.21
CA GLN A 488 -18.19 -25.50 9.96
C GLN A 488 -19.58 -26.00 10.39
N GLN A 489 -20.03 -25.68 11.61
CA GLN A 489 -21.38 -26.03 12.08
C GLN A 489 -22.45 -25.45 11.14
N LEU A 490 -22.27 -24.23 10.64
CA LEU A 490 -23.20 -23.59 9.71
C LEU A 490 -23.22 -24.25 8.32
N LEU A 491 -22.08 -24.79 7.85
CA LEU A 491 -21.97 -25.58 6.61
C LEU A 491 -22.50 -27.02 6.76
N ASP A 492 -22.58 -27.54 7.97
CA ASP A 492 -23.10 -28.87 8.28
C ASP A 492 -24.64 -28.90 8.41
N LEU A 493 -25.29 -27.73 8.53
CA LEU A 493 -26.74 -27.62 8.65
C LEU A 493 -27.49 -27.84 7.32
N PRO A 494 -28.60 -28.60 7.32
CA PRO A 494 -29.49 -28.69 6.16
C PRO A 494 -30.11 -27.34 5.79
N LYS A 495 -30.30 -27.08 4.49
CA LYS A 495 -30.86 -25.81 3.99
C LYS A 495 -32.23 -25.45 4.60
N ALA A 496 -33.08 -26.44 4.83
CA ALA A 496 -34.40 -26.26 5.43
C ALA A 496 -34.31 -25.80 6.90
N THR A 497 -33.35 -26.34 7.65
CA THR A 497 -33.04 -25.90 9.01
C THR A 497 -32.41 -24.51 9.00
N LEU A 498 -31.60 -24.19 7.99
CA LEU A 498 -31.00 -22.86 7.83
C LEU A 498 -32.08 -21.76 7.77
N GLN A 499 -33.13 -21.95 6.96
CA GLN A 499 -34.23 -20.96 6.84
C GLN A 499 -34.97 -20.74 8.17
N THR A 500 -35.23 -21.80 8.95
CA THR A 500 -35.86 -21.70 10.28
C THR A 500 -34.92 -21.25 11.40
N VAL A 501 -33.62 -21.13 11.14
CA VAL A 501 -32.61 -20.53 12.03
C VAL A 501 -32.46 -19.03 11.78
N ILE A 502 -32.59 -18.58 10.52
CA ILE A 502 -32.26 -17.22 10.07
C ILE A 502 -33.45 -16.24 10.21
N GLY A 503 -34.69 -16.73 10.25
CA GLY A 503 -35.88 -15.90 10.40
C GLY A 503 -36.09 -14.95 9.20
N ASN A 504 -36.26 -13.65 9.46
CA ASN A 504 -36.56 -12.65 8.44
C ASN A 504 -35.36 -12.23 7.57
N PHE A 505 -34.13 -12.64 7.90
CA PHE A 505 -32.96 -12.22 7.13
C PHE A 505 -32.86 -13.01 5.80
N PRO A 506 -32.43 -12.39 4.68
CA PRO A 506 -32.42 -13.05 3.36
C PRO A 506 -31.45 -14.24 3.31
N ALA A 507 -31.98 -15.45 3.54
CA ALA A 507 -31.25 -16.71 3.51
C ALA A 507 -30.54 -16.97 2.17
N SER A 508 -31.01 -16.37 1.07
CA SER A 508 -30.34 -16.38 -0.23
C SER A 508 -28.94 -15.74 -0.19
N LYS A 509 -28.77 -14.63 0.53
CA LYS A 509 -27.49 -13.92 0.65
C LYS A 509 -26.49 -14.71 1.50
N LEU A 510 -26.92 -15.22 2.66
CA LEU A 510 -26.09 -16.10 3.48
C LEU A 510 -25.70 -17.38 2.71
N TYR A 511 -26.62 -17.97 1.95
CA TYR A 511 -26.31 -19.16 1.16
C TYR A 511 -25.34 -18.88 -0.01
N GLN A 512 -25.38 -17.68 -0.61
CA GLN A 512 -24.37 -17.24 -1.58
C GLN A 512 -22.99 -17.07 -0.94
N ASP A 513 -22.91 -16.44 0.24
CA ASP A 513 -21.65 -16.26 0.98
C ASP A 513 -21.07 -17.60 1.45
N LEU A 514 -21.90 -18.51 1.96
CA LEU A 514 -21.48 -19.86 2.38
C LEU A 514 -20.94 -20.71 1.21
N GLN A 515 -21.47 -20.53 -0.01
CA GLN A 515 -20.92 -21.20 -1.21
C GLN A 515 -19.47 -20.77 -1.54
N HIS A 516 -18.96 -19.69 -0.95
CA HIS A 516 -17.60 -19.19 -1.21
C HIS A 516 -16.55 -19.79 -0.27
N PHE A 517 -16.96 -20.55 0.75
CA PHE A 517 -16.05 -21.31 1.60
C PHE A 517 -15.67 -22.64 0.92
N PRO A 518 -14.38 -23.04 0.93
CA PRO A 518 -13.93 -24.32 0.40
C PRO A 518 -14.13 -25.43 1.42
N CYS A 519 -14.71 -26.53 0.94
CA CYS A 519 -14.68 -27.81 1.63
C CYS A 519 -13.60 -28.67 0.95
N ILE A 520 -12.61 -29.14 1.72
CA ILE A 520 -11.47 -29.90 1.19
C ILE A 520 -11.37 -31.25 1.89
N ARG A 521 -11.26 -32.30 1.09
CA ARG A 521 -10.92 -33.64 1.53
C ARG A 521 -9.40 -33.80 1.47
N VAL A 522 -8.80 -34.21 2.59
CA VAL A 522 -7.35 -34.45 2.70
C VAL A 522 -7.12 -35.93 2.92
N LYS A 523 -6.28 -36.55 2.08
CA LYS A 523 -5.87 -37.95 2.22
C LYS A 523 -4.36 -38.02 2.32
N LEU A 524 -3.88 -38.54 3.44
CA LEU A 524 -2.45 -38.70 3.74
C LEU A 524 -2.05 -40.16 3.51
N LYS A 525 -0.88 -40.38 2.91
CA LYS A 525 -0.25 -41.69 2.76
C LYS A 525 1.25 -41.59 2.99
N LEU A 526 1.75 -42.28 4.02
CA LEU A 526 3.18 -42.39 4.27
C LEU A 526 3.78 -43.49 3.38
N LEU A 527 4.82 -43.16 2.62
CA LEU A 527 5.65 -44.10 1.88
C LEU A 527 7.03 -44.20 2.52
N LYS A 528 7.58 -45.41 2.54
CA LYS A 528 8.99 -45.69 2.85
C LYS A 528 9.72 -45.92 1.54
N LYS A 529 10.82 -45.20 1.29
CA LYS A 529 11.63 -45.35 0.08
C LYS A 529 13.10 -45.52 0.49
N GLY A 530 13.76 -46.54 -0.01
CA GLY A 530 15.18 -46.80 0.25
C GLY A 530 15.51 -48.28 0.48
N THR A 531 16.69 -48.68 -0.01
CA THR A 531 17.43 -49.86 0.42
C THR A 531 18.00 -49.66 1.84
N GLU A 532 18.55 -50.71 2.44
CA GLU A 532 18.71 -50.84 3.90
C GLU A 532 19.51 -49.72 4.60
N SER A 533 20.40 -49.01 3.89
CA SER A 533 21.32 -48.00 4.44
C SER A 533 20.81 -46.54 4.42
N LYS A 534 19.76 -46.20 3.66
CA LYS A 534 19.22 -44.82 3.62
C LYS A 534 17.70 -44.82 3.41
N LYS A 535 16.94 -44.91 4.51
CA LYS A 535 15.47 -44.94 4.51
C LYS A 535 14.92 -43.52 4.57
N SER A 536 14.54 -42.94 3.43
CA SER A 536 13.76 -41.70 3.42
C SER A 536 12.27 -42.01 3.59
N LEU A 537 11.62 -41.25 4.46
CA LEU A 537 10.17 -41.25 4.61
C LEU A 537 9.60 -40.14 3.72
N GLN A 538 8.65 -40.47 2.85
CA GLN A 538 7.96 -39.49 2.00
C GLN A 538 6.47 -39.51 2.31
N LEU A 539 5.90 -38.35 2.64
CA LEU A 539 4.47 -38.20 2.85
C LEU A 539 3.80 -37.73 1.56
N ASN A 540 2.92 -38.56 1.00
CA ASN A 540 2.02 -38.15 -0.06
C ASN A 540 0.75 -37.54 0.51
N VAL A 541 0.48 -36.29 0.14
CA VAL A 541 -0.73 -35.53 0.45
C VAL A 541 -1.59 -35.43 -0.81
N ARG A 542 -2.85 -35.85 -0.73
CA ARG A 542 -3.86 -35.61 -1.76
C ARG A 542 -4.92 -34.66 -1.22
N LEU A 543 -5.13 -33.55 -1.92
CA LEU A 543 -6.14 -32.53 -1.64
C LEU A 543 -7.20 -32.56 -2.75
N GLU A 544 -8.46 -32.42 -2.38
CA GLU A 544 -9.59 -32.43 -3.31
C GLU A 544 -10.69 -31.50 -2.80
N LYS A 545 -11.10 -30.52 -3.61
CA LYS A 545 -12.24 -29.65 -3.28
C LYS A 545 -13.55 -30.37 -3.55
N THR A 546 -14.49 -30.34 -2.61
CA THR A 546 -15.81 -30.97 -2.80
C THR A 546 -16.88 -30.00 -3.32
N ASN A 547 -16.56 -28.70 -3.42
CA ASN A 547 -17.50 -27.67 -3.82
C ASN A 547 -17.43 -27.40 -5.34
N LEU A 548 -18.11 -28.28 -6.09
CA LEU A 548 -18.07 -28.45 -7.56
C LEU A 548 -18.46 -27.25 -8.44
N ARG A 549 -18.78 -26.06 -7.91
CA ARG A 549 -19.47 -24.98 -8.67
C ARG A 549 -18.63 -23.74 -9.04
N ARG A 550 -17.29 -23.74 -8.85
CA ARG A 550 -16.43 -22.66 -9.36
C ARG A 550 -15.11 -23.15 -9.97
N ASN A 551 -14.95 -22.94 -11.27
CA ASN A 551 -13.67 -22.91 -12.01
C ASN A 551 -12.78 -21.71 -11.63
N MET A 552 -12.88 -21.20 -10.39
CA MET A 552 -12.36 -19.88 -10.01
C MET A 552 -11.66 -19.99 -8.65
N SER A 553 -10.33 -20.11 -8.67
CA SER A 553 -9.44 -20.28 -7.51
C SER A 553 -9.30 -19.05 -6.62
N ARG A 554 -10.33 -18.21 -6.54
CA ARG A 554 -10.31 -16.89 -5.90
C ARG A 554 -10.53 -17.01 -4.39
N ALA A 555 -9.70 -16.35 -3.58
CA ALA A 555 -9.92 -16.29 -2.14
C ALA A 555 -11.14 -15.42 -1.80
N PHE A 556 -11.92 -15.83 -0.80
CA PHE A 556 -13.04 -15.04 -0.28
C PHE A 556 -12.52 -14.11 0.84
N ALA A 557 -12.20 -12.88 0.44
CA ALA A 557 -11.78 -11.80 1.33
C ALA A 557 -12.67 -10.58 1.08
N PRO A 558 -13.91 -10.55 1.62
CA PRO A 558 -14.90 -9.54 1.29
C PRO A 558 -14.56 -8.14 1.81
N ARG A 559 -13.74 -8.07 2.87
CA ARG A 559 -13.33 -6.86 3.59
C ARG A 559 -11.94 -6.36 3.23
N PHE A 560 -11.16 -7.12 2.46
CA PHE A 560 -9.89 -6.63 1.94
C PHE A 560 -10.15 -5.61 0.81
N PRO A 561 -9.42 -4.46 0.75
CA PRO A 561 -9.62 -3.46 -0.30
C PRO A 561 -9.53 -4.03 -1.72
N LYS A 562 -10.45 -3.60 -2.59
CA LYS A 562 -10.45 -3.97 -4.02
C LYS A 562 -9.86 -2.81 -4.83
N PHE A 563 -8.65 -2.96 -5.35
CA PHE A 563 -7.94 -1.95 -6.12
C PHE A 563 -8.48 -1.79 -7.56
N MET A 564 -9.09 -0.67 -7.91
CA MET A 564 -9.47 -0.42 -9.30
C MET A 564 -8.33 0.31 -10.04
N PHE A 565 -7.47 -0.43 -10.75
CA PHE A 565 -6.60 0.14 -11.76
C PHE A 565 -7.36 0.22 -13.10
N ARG A 566 -7.42 1.41 -13.70
CA ARG A 566 -7.92 1.62 -15.07
C ARG A 566 -6.75 1.44 -16.04
N ASP A 567 -6.86 0.44 -16.91
CA ASP A 567 -6.07 0.39 -18.15
C ASP A 567 -7.00 0.83 -19.30
N ALA A 568 -6.62 1.87 -20.03
CA ALA A 568 -7.53 2.61 -20.90
C ALA A 568 -7.90 1.87 -22.20
N ASN A 569 -7.15 0.82 -22.57
CA ASN A 569 -7.23 0.17 -23.88
C ASN A 569 -7.87 -1.23 -23.88
N LEU A 570 -8.38 -1.73 -22.75
CA LEU A 570 -9.08 -3.02 -22.70
C LEU A 570 -10.56 -2.86 -22.32
N THR A 571 -11.46 -3.29 -23.21
CA THR A 571 -12.90 -3.50 -22.96
C THR A 571 -13.21 -4.69 -22.03
N ARG A 572 -12.21 -5.18 -21.29
CA ARG A 572 -12.39 -6.12 -20.16
C ARG A 572 -11.95 -5.40 -18.91
N CYS A 573 -12.84 -5.32 -17.91
CA CYS A 573 -12.45 -4.92 -16.56
C CYS A 573 -11.35 -5.86 -16.04
N SER A 574 -10.11 -5.39 -16.03
CA SER A 574 -8.97 -5.97 -15.33
C SER A 574 -9.18 -5.78 -13.82
N ILE A 575 -9.98 -6.68 -13.25
CA ILE A 575 -10.40 -6.65 -11.85
C ILE A 575 -9.16 -6.65 -10.93
N ALA A 576 -9.12 -5.65 -10.05
CA ALA A 576 -8.47 -5.64 -8.74
C ALA A 576 -7.81 -6.95 -8.33
N GLN A 577 -6.47 -6.95 -8.22
CA GLN A 577 -5.60 -8.06 -7.79
C GLN A 577 -6.41 -9.21 -7.15
N ILE A 578 -6.89 -10.13 -7.99
CA ILE A 578 -7.78 -11.17 -7.50
C ILE A 578 -6.91 -12.16 -6.74
N LYS A 579 -6.83 -11.98 -5.42
CA LYS A 579 -5.98 -12.78 -4.55
C LYS A 579 -6.36 -14.25 -4.65
N ASP A 580 -5.55 -15.03 -5.36
CA ASP A 580 -5.76 -16.47 -5.51
C ASP A 580 -5.60 -17.22 -4.19
N GLU A 581 -6.31 -18.32 -4.08
CA GLU A 581 -6.30 -19.19 -2.92
C GLU A 581 -5.01 -20.03 -2.86
N ALA A 582 -4.19 -19.76 -1.84
CA ALA A 582 -3.03 -20.57 -1.47
C ALA A 582 -3.22 -21.24 -0.09
N TRP A 583 -2.43 -22.26 0.17
CA TRP A 583 -2.44 -23.07 1.39
C TRP A 583 -1.00 -23.37 1.83
N TRP A 584 -0.81 -23.53 3.13
CA TRP A 584 0.40 -24.12 3.70
C TRP A 584 0.08 -25.53 4.17
N LEU A 585 0.88 -26.49 3.70
CA LEU A 585 0.94 -27.82 4.29
C LEU A 585 2.07 -27.78 5.32
N ILE A 586 1.72 -28.02 6.58
CA ILE A 586 2.61 -27.86 7.73
C ILE A 586 2.75 -29.21 8.42
N LEU A 587 3.99 -29.59 8.67
CA LEU A 587 4.32 -30.69 9.56
C LEU A 587 5.23 -30.17 10.67
N GLY A 588 4.83 -30.43 11.91
CA GLY A 588 5.68 -30.22 13.06
C GLY A 588 5.28 -31.10 14.25
N ASN A 589 5.94 -30.87 15.37
CA ASN A 589 5.65 -31.53 16.63
C ASN A 589 5.15 -30.50 17.63
N THR A 590 3.86 -30.58 18.01
CA THR A 590 3.26 -29.68 19.00
C THR A 590 3.84 -29.83 20.41
N SER A 591 4.60 -30.90 20.68
CA SER A 591 5.23 -31.14 21.98
C SER A 591 6.59 -30.46 22.11
N THR A 592 7.31 -30.26 20.99
CA THR A 592 8.63 -29.59 20.93
C THR A 592 8.59 -28.22 20.25
N ALA A 593 7.41 -27.78 19.78
CA ALA A 593 7.20 -26.57 18.98
C ALA A 593 8.08 -26.48 17.70
N GLU A 594 8.53 -27.63 17.20
CA GLU A 594 9.46 -27.76 16.09
C GLU A 594 8.72 -27.99 14.76
N LEU A 595 9.13 -27.28 13.71
CA LEU A 595 8.63 -27.41 12.34
C LEU A 595 9.58 -28.28 11.51
N TYR A 596 9.09 -29.40 10.97
CA TYR A 596 9.89 -30.30 10.13
C TYR A 596 9.77 -30.03 8.64
N ALA A 597 8.61 -29.56 8.17
CA ALA A 597 8.39 -29.22 6.77
C ALA A 597 7.24 -28.23 6.59
N LEU A 598 7.43 -27.28 5.68
CA LEU A 598 6.40 -26.35 5.21
C LEU A 598 6.38 -26.37 3.67
N LYS A 599 5.19 -26.47 3.08
CA LYS A 599 5.01 -26.40 1.62
C LYS A 599 3.84 -25.50 1.23
N ARG A 600 4.14 -24.43 0.50
CA ARG A 600 3.15 -23.55 -0.13
C ARG A 600 2.53 -24.25 -1.33
N VAL A 601 1.20 -24.30 -1.42
CA VAL A 601 0.46 -24.91 -2.55
C VAL A 601 -0.76 -24.09 -2.96
N SER A 602 -0.99 -23.99 -4.27
CA SER A 602 -2.23 -23.50 -4.87
C SER A 602 -2.84 -24.60 -5.75
N PHE A 603 -4.16 -24.72 -5.78
CA PHE A 603 -4.84 -25.72 -6.61
C PHE A 603 -6.30 -25.35 -6.88
N SER A 604 -6.82 -25.76 -8.03
CA SER A 604 -8.19 -25.45 -8.46
C SER A 604 -9.20 -26.49 -7.97
N ASP A 605 -8.96 -27.78 -8.25
CA ASP A 605 -9.88 -28.89 -7.95
C ASP A 605 -9.20 -30.01 -7.14
N ARG A 606 -8.17 -30.64 -7.71
CA ARG A 606 -7.37 -31.69 -7.08
C ARG A 606 -5.88 -31.39 -7.14
N LEU A 607 -5.14 -31.77 -6.10
CA LEU A 607 -3.69 -31.72 -6.04
C LEU A 607 -3.14 -32.99 -5.38
N VAL A 608 -2.05 -33.52 -5.94
CA VAL A 608 -1.23 -34.56 -5.30
C VAL A 608 0.17 -33.97 -5.15
N THR A 609 0.69 -33.95 -3.93
CA THR A 609 2.02 -33.43 -3.62
C THR A 609 2.70 -34.31 -2.58
N HIS A 610 4.03 -34.27 -2.54
CA HIS A 610 4.83 -34.96 -1.56
C HIS A 610 5.60 -33.97 -0.68
N MET A 611 5.85 -34.36 0.56
CA MET A 611 6.81 -33.73 1.46
C MET A 611 7.79 -34.79 1.95
N GLU A 612 9.07 -34.45 2.00
CA GLU A 612 10.11 -35.31 2.54
C GLU A 612 10.20 -35.10 4.05
N LEU A 613 10.60 -36.16 4.76
CA LEU A 613 10.74 -36.16 6.21
C LEU A 613 12.23 -36.29 6.57
N PRO A 614 12.73 -35.56 7.59
CA PRO A 614 14.09 -35.73 8.08
C PRO A 614 14.42 -37.18 8.47
N SER A 615 15.70 -37.53 8.43
CA SER A 615 16.17 -38.91 8.68
C SER A 615 15.94 -39.37 10.12
N ASP A 616 16.01 -38.44 11.08
CA ASP A 616 15.95 -38.69 12.53
C ASP A 616 14.51 -38.96 13.05
N VAL A 617 13.54 -38.99 12.13
CA VAL A 617 12.10 -39.19 12.35
C VAL A 617 11.75 -40.63 12.83
N THR A 618 12.75 -41.47 13.09
CA THR A 618 12.59 -42.80 13.71
C THR A 618 11.93 -42.75 15.10
N LEU A 619 11.97 -41.59 15.79
CA LEU A 619 11.32 -41.35 17.08
C LEU A 619 9.77 -41.17 17.03
N ILE A 620 9.15 -41.07 15.85
CA ILE A 620 7.67 -40.91 15.72
C ILE A 620 6.86 -42.08 16.32
N GLN A 621 7.48 -43.22 16.66
CA GLN A 621 6.76 -44.30 17.33
C GLN A 621 6.29 -43.97 18.75
N ASN A 622 6.94 -43.01 19.45
CA ASN A 622 6.63 -42.67 20.85
C ASN A 622 6.16 -41.21 21.07
N GLY A 623 6.31 -40.31 20.09
CA GLY A 623 5.93 -38.89 20.21
C GLY A 623 4.58 -38.54 19.55
N LYS A 624 3.85 -37.56 20.11
CA LYS A 624 2.63 -37.00 19.48
C LYS A 624 3.00 -36.03 18.35
N SER A 625 3.20 -36.54 17.14
CA SER A 625 3.34 -35.71 15.93
C SER A 625 1.99 -35.14 15.47
N THR A 626 1.97 -33.87 15.09
CA THR A 626 0.74 -33.15 14.71
C THR A 626 0.83 -32.62 13.28
N TRP A 627 -0.19 -32.93 12.50
CA TRP A 627 -0.31 -32.53 11.10
C TRP A 627 -1.25 -31.35 11.00
N LYS A 628 -0.87 -30.25 10.33
CA LYS A 628 -1.75 -29.10 10.12
C LYS A 628 -1.81 -28.73 8.63
N VAL A 629 -3.02 -28.58 8.11
CA VAL A 629 -3.27 -28.02 6.76
C VAL A 629 -3.90 -26.66 6.98
N GLU A 630 -3.11 -25.61 6.77
CA GLU A 630 -3.53 -24.24 7.05
C GLU A 630 -3.78 -23.47 5.75
N ARG A 631 -4.78 -22.58 5.77
CA ARG A 631 -5.18 -21.79 4.61
C ARG A 631 -4.54 -20.40 4.68
N SER A 632 -4.12 -19.87 3.53
CA SER A 632 -3.49 -18.55 3.52
C SER A 632 -4.39 -17.35 3.81
N LYS A 633 -5.70 -17.48 3.58
CA LYS A 633 -6.57 -16.30 3.41
C LYS A 633 -7.89 -16.35 4.19
N LEU A 634 -8.18 -17.43 4.92
CA LEU A 634 -9.48 -17.63 5.62
C LEU A 634 -9.40 -18.73 6.67
N LYS A 635 -10.01 -18.51 7.84
CA LYS A 635 -10.23 -19.55 8.86
C LYS A 635 -11.41 -20.46 8.45
N GLY A 636 -11.48 -21.69 8.98
CA GLY A 636 -12.67 -22.53 8.89
C GLY A 636 -12.93 -23.22 7.54
N ALA A 637 -11.93 -23.90 6.97
CA ALA A 637 -12.17 -24.87 5.89
C ALA A 637 -12.69 -26.18 6.48
N LYS A 638 -13.75 -26.78 5.89
CA LYS A 638 -14.23 -28.11 6.30
C LYS A 638 -13.25 -29.17 5.79
N LEU A 639 -12.35 -29.62 6.67
CA LEU A 639 -11.35 -30.65 6.38
C LEU A 639 -11.88 -32.03 6.77
N LYS A 640 -12.12 -32.91 5.79
CA LYS A 640 -12.43 -34.33 6.06
C LYS A 640 -11.19 -35.18 5.85
N LEU A 641 -10.60 -35.63 6.95
CA LEU A 641 -9.44 -36.53 6.98
C LEU A 641 -9.89 -37.99 6.85
N GLU A 642 -9.36 -38.71 5.86
CA GLU A 642 -9.54 -40.17 5.70
C GLU A 642 -8.16 -40.85 5.71
N ALA A 643 -7.77 -41.40 6.86
CA ALA A 643 -6.57 -42.23 6.98
C ALA A 643 -6.86 -43.66 6.51
N LYS A 644 -5.95 -44.26 5.72
CA LYS A 644 -5.96 -45.69 5.39
C LYS A 644 -4.62 -46.34 5.72
N ASN A 645 -4.65 -47.22 6.71
CA ASN A 645 -3.62 -48.14 7.21
C ASN A 645 -2.43 -47.53 7.96
N GLY A 646 -2.07 -48.18 9.08
CA GLY A 646 -0.93 -47.85 9.95
C GLY A 646 -1.35 -47.05 11.19
N LYS A 647 -1.08 -47.58 12.39
CA LYS A 647 -1.33 -46.90 13.67
C LYS A 647 -0.46 -45.64 13.78
N LEU A 648 -1.03 -44.48 13.47
CA LEU A 648 -0.54 -43.16 13.86
C LEU A 648 -1.58 -42.58 14.81
N ASN A 649 -1.19 -42.33 16.06
CA ASN A 649 -2.11 -41.92 17.13
C ASN A 649 -2.37 -40.40 17.05
N MET A 650 -2.98 -39.96 15.94
CA MET A 650 -3.27 -38.56 15.60
C MET A 650 -4.40 -38.00 16.49
N SER A 651 -4.12 -37.88 17.78
CA SER A 651 -5.05 -37.38 18.80
C SER A 651 -5.25 -35.87 18.71
N ASN A 652 -4.25 -35.12 18.22
CA ASN A 652 -4.31 -33.68 17.99
C ASN A 652 -3.90 -33.35 16.55
N VAL A 653 -4.89 -33.08 15.69
CA VAL A 653 -4.73 -32.25 14.47
C VAL A 653 -5.32 -30.90 14.85
N ALA A 654 -4.46 -29.95 15.23
CA ALA A 654 -4.90 -28.59 15.53
C ALA A 654 -5.25 -27.86 14.22
N VAL A 655 -6.48 -27.35 14.13
CA VAL A 655 -7.01 -26.60 12.97
C VAL A 655 -6.65 -25.12 13.06
#